data_AF-A0A941SBY4-F1
#
_entry.id   AF-A0A941SBY4-F1
#
_cell.length_a   1.000
_cell.length_b   1.000
_cell.length_c   1.000
_cell.angle_alpha   90.00
_cell.angle_beta   90.00
_cell.angle_gamma   90.00
#
_symmetry.space_group_name_H-M   'P 1'
#
loop_
_entity.id
_entity.type
_entity.pdbx_description
1 polymer ?
#
loop_
_entity_poly.entity_id
_entity_poly.type
_entity_poly.pdbx_seq_one_letter_code
_entity_poly.pdbx_strand_id
1 'polypeptide(L)'
;MKKTLHLAQAVLASSLFAASIVYADTVLMSQYDEPVPNTQLVATQTGSIEITSTGKVNATNIDGIKVDTGSITITIDPTNTTAGNNAIIASGTGHGINILNGAGKNTPTIITVNSGSNITTTGTGNAIVIADTTATINNSGGLFGGGNAIDIPAGGVNATIFNSGSGAKIQGGIVSAVPTILVEGGVANGGTGLTLTNDSGALIANAGNGDTIQVNQSFTSITNNANSTIQSANGNAISIAPTAVGAITGDIFNYGLINSTGGAQTIYIANIFNGTINNNSGGVIQATGNGGNVIFANNSFSAINNNSGAIISATGTDFGINVTGNSPGTVNNAGTIQTNAVSFLYNTNTTSTGLNNTGTITTTSAANPAIWGRNGSTVTGIVYNTVGYGIVNSNIISNTGGGAAIDLQTDGPNINIPLLQLGGTITGNVLLATNVNPTTPLAPTIPAFTMTGGTINGNVLSGAANASILNLSGGSITGSTTLGNVAGNVVNLSGSKLQALNGGTGNDTFNLSGGSFTVLNGGGGADILNINGNFTQTAVINNIPTIKVNNGLYTVNAQINGTSTFNINAGGSMVTNFNPLNGSLAANINIAANGGLTINPGSTFTVAQVNNNGLLSTQPGGTLSVTGNYSQNAGAGYYPVVSNGGATGLLTTTGTATFNAGSTMNPSLLTGGVFVAPGAQYTVVNAAAGVVGAPTLVQPQSALVFFSQTVNPNNIVLTLNLEPIAGVAEGDTAQAIGAALDPLLFGGTTNPELAALLGQLELMPDNTTLTQALLQLAPSLNNALPTSSRICMDNALDSVQQRLEQLHGLGPFSTEEDYREVRDYELYNGVNYGDRNVINFGSNHFNAWAKVYGTIVDQHKREQVEGFLADAAGIGIGWDWRLTNQALVGLALSGNKVETTDDTTAQNKIETWSYQATFYGWFEPMQSVYFDTMLAIASHKYDTTRNMQIGSFVGNATANFIGTQYGAQTDIGYAIKDENWVVAPYVRGRYTYLHISDYSEVGAGGIDLSVQNGPIDEMIAGVGLRIAGIRDYIQAVYVPEATATLLYDFAGKEQAIQANFLGGGGFFYVNGLKPAQIIQQYSLGVNAYTNDGYNAALKFIFEYRNEMFAYNGYLQLSYQWD
;
A
#
# COMPACT_ATOMS: atom_id res chain seq x y z
N MET A 1 100.88 38.10 -22.76
CA MET A 1 101.02 39.36 -23.51
C MET A 1 99.82 39.48 -24.45
N LYS A 2 99.15 40.62 -24.69
CA LYS A 2 99.21 42.02 -24.21
C LYS A 2 97.75 42.54 -24.24
N LYS A 3 97.22 43.34 -23.30
CA LYS A 3 97.54 44.73 -22.89
C LYS A 3 96.86 45.81 -23.77
N THR A 4 95.97 46.58 -23.15
CA THR A 4 95.73 48.05 -23.28
C THR A 4 95.21 48.73 -24.58
N LEU A 5 94.00 49.30 -24.47
CA LEU A 5 93.72 50.75 -24.24
C LEU A 5 93.73 51.78 -25.41
N HIS A 6 92.86 52.81 -25.25
CA HIS A 6 92.79 54.15 -25.89
C HIS A 6 92.10 54.30 -27.28
N LEU A 7 91.65 55.50 -27.71
CA LEU A 7 90.98 56.67 -27.03
C LEU A 7 90.61 57.74 -28.10
N ALA A 8 89.31 58.07 -28.23
CA ALA A 8 88.69 59.36 -28.65
C ALA A 8 89.01 60.09 -29.99
N GLN A 9 88.02 60.95 -30.38
CA GLN A 9 88.03 62.05 -31.39
C GLN A 9 88.08 61.63 -32.88
N ALA A 10 87.45 62.29 -33.87
CA ALA A 10 86.46 63.39 -33.97
C ALA A 10 86.06 63.53 -35.48
N VAL A 11 85.01 64.21 -36.00
CA VAL A 11 83.74 64.85 -35.57
C VAL A 11 82.98 65.26 -36.87
N LEU A 12 81.63 65.19 -36.98
CA LEU A 12 80.80 66.06 -37.87
C LEU A 12 79.26 65.90 -37.69
N ALA A 13 78.54 66.93 -38.14
CA ALA A 13 77.20 67.38 -37.77
C ALA A 13 75.94 66.59 -38.21
N SER A 14 74.81 67.01 -37.59
CA SER A 14 73.40 66.99 -38.04
C SER A 14 72.51 65.74 -37.83
N SER A 15 71.49 65.94 -36.99
CA SER A 15 70.15 65.30 -36.98
C SER A 15 70.01 63.82 -37.38
N LEU A 16 69.93 62.93 -36.39
CA LEU A 16 68.83 61.96 -36.21
C LEU A 16 69.01 61.28 -34.84
N PHE A 17 68.01 61.35 -33.94
CA PHE A 17 68.02 60.54 -32.71
C PHE A 17 67.56 59.12 -33.06
N ALA A 18 68.49 58.16 -33.09
CA ALA A 18 68.18 56.74 -33.24
C ALA A 18 68.03 56.07 -31.86
N ALA A 19 67.11 55.12 -31.74
CA ALA A 19 66.85 54.41 -30.49
C ALA A 19 67.98 53.44 -30.12
N SER A 20 68.21 53.27 -28.82
CA SER A 20 69.13 52.27 -28.28
C SER A 20 68.46 50.90 -28.28
N ILE A 21 69.06 49.92 -28.96
CA ILE A 21 68.62 48.51 -28.96
C ILE A 21 69.60 47.68 -28.13
N VAL A 22 69.08 46.89 -27.18
CA VAL A 22 69.87 45.96 -26.36
C VAL A 22 69.44 44.53 -26.68
N TYR A 23 70.41 43.65 -26.91
CA TYR A 23 70.23 42.23 -27.25
C TYR A 23 70.53 41.34 -26.02
N ALA A 24 69.56 40.53 -25.59
CA ALA A 24 69.65 39.63 -24.42
C ALA A 24 70.49 38.37 -24.70
N ASP A 25 70.97 37.56 -23.74
CA ASP A 25 70.61 37.35 -22.31
C ASP A 25 70.99 38.53 -21.37
N THR A 26 70.06 39.05 -20.55
CA THR A 26 70.33 40.24 -19.71
C THR A 26 69.41 40.36 -18.48
N VAL A 27 70.00 40.38 -17.29
CA VAL A 27 69.35 40.87 -16.06
C VAL A 27 69.47 42.40 -16.03
N LEU A 28 68.36 43.11 -15.96
CA LEU A 28 68.36 44.58 -15.85
C LEU A 28 68.44 44.98 -14.37
N MET A 29 69.66 45.28 -13.94
CA MET A 29 69.96 45.94 -12.66
C MET A 29 70.29 47.41 -12.93
N SER A 30 69.61 48.35 -12.27
CA SER A 30 69.99 49.76 -12.35
C SER A 30 71.36 50.00 -11.70
N GLN A 31 72.26 50.68 -12.42
CA GLN A 31 73.37 51.43 -11.83
C GLN A 31 73.25 52.95 -12.09
N TYR A 32 72.10 53.43 -12.58
CA TYR A 32 71.84 54.85 -12.83
C TYR A 32 70.36 55.19 -12.56
N ASP A 33 70.13 56.17 -11.69
CA ASP A 33 68.80 56.69 -11.31
C ASP A 33 68.08 57.49 -12.42
N GLU A 34 68.68 57.63 -13.59
CA GLU A 34 68.10 58.33 -14.74
C GLU A 34 67.71 57.33 -15.84
N PRO A 35 66.43 57.24 -16.24
CA PRO A 35 65.98 56.29 -17.26
C PRO A 35 66.56 56.66 -18.63
N VAL A 36 67.20 55.70 -19.31
CA VAL A 36 67.68 55.89 -20.69
C VAL A 36 66.49 56.21 -21.60
N PRO A 37 66.42 57.41 -22.22
CA PRO A 37 65.26 57.79 -23.01
C PRO A 37 65.06 56.89 -24.23
N ASN A 38 63.85 56.34 -24.39
CA ASN A 38 63.41 55.61 -25.57
C ASN A 38 64.26 54.36 -25.92
N THR A 39 64.26 53.38 -25.02
CA THR A 39 64.99 52.11 -25.18
C THR A 39 64.03 50.95 -25.42
N GLN A 40 64.29 50.15 -26.47
CA GLN A 40 63.58 48.90 -26.75
C GLN A 40 64.50 47.72 -26.43
N LEU A 41 63.98 46.76 -25.65
CA LEU A 41 64.66 45.49 -25.37
C LEU A 41 64.27 44.46 -26.42
N VAL A 42 65.23 43.84 -27.10
CA VAL A 42 64.95 42.85 -28.15
C VAL A 42 65.52 41.48 -27.77
N ALA A 43 64.63 40.51 -27.56
CA ALA A 43 65.00 39.13 -27.30
C ALA A 43 65.14 38.36 -28.62
N THR A 44 66.38 37.98 -28.96
CA THR A 44 66.71 37.29 -30.22
C THR A 44 67.23 35.86 -30.03
N GLN A 45 67.42 35.40 -28.78
CA GLN A 45 67.89 34.05 -28.44
C GLN A 45 67.19 33.58 -27.15
N THR A 46 67.04 32.26 -26.99
CA THR A 46 66.50 31.63 -25.77
C THR A 46 67.26 32.09 -24.52
N GLY A 47 66.54 32.52 -23.48
CA GLY A 47 67.11 33.11 -22.26
C GLY A 47 66.06 33.71 -21.34
N SER A 48 66.47 34.61 -20.45
CA SER A 48 65.55 35.29 -19.52
C SER A 48 65.76 36.81 -19.47
N ILE A 49 64.67 37.54 -19.29
CA ILE A 49 64.65 38.98 -19.02
C ILE A 49 64.04 39.18 -17.62
N GLU A 50 64.82 39.74 -16.70
CA GLU A 50 64.37 40.03 -15.35
C GLU A 50 64.44 41.54 -15.09
N ILE A 51 63.30 42.12 -14.71
CA ILE A 51 63.15 43.51 -14.27
C ILE A 51 62.99 43.50 -12.75
N THR A 52 64.07 43.86 -12.06
CA THR A 52 64.17 43.89 -10.59
C THR A 52 63.54 45.18 -10.00
N SER A 53 63.48 45.32 -8.67
CA SER A 53 62.80 46.42 -7.94
C SER A 53 63.22 47.86 -8.25
N THR A 54 64.30 48.06 -9.00
CA THR A 54 64.78 49.39 -9.46
C THR A 54 64.79 49.53 -10.98
N GLY A 55 64.32 48.50 -11.70
CA GLY A 55 64.31 48.46 -13.16
C GLY A 55 63.04 49.07 -13.76
N LYS A 56 63.21 50.00 -14.71
CA LYS A 56 62.10 50.57 -15.48
C LYS A 56 62.42 50.64 -16.98
N VAL A 57 61.45 50.29 -17.82
CA VAL A 57 61.53 50.40 -19.28
C VAL A 57 60.57 51.49 -19.74
N ASN A 58 61.09 52.57 -20.34
CA ASN A 58 60.28 53.63 -20.95
C ASN A 58 60.57 53.68 -22.47
N ALA A 59 59.51 53.45 -23.25
CA ALA A 59 59.52 53.45 -24.70
C ALA A 59 58.48 54.45 -25.25
N THR A 60 58.82 55.12 -26.36
CA THR A 60 57.97 56.14 -26.99
C THR A 60 57.85 55.84 -28.49
N ASN A 61 56.64 55.49 -28.91
CA ASN A 61 56.26 55.00 -30.24
C ASN A 61 56.97 53.70 -30.69
N ILE A 62 57.60 52.96 -29.77
CA ILE A 62 58.25 51.66 -29.98
C ILE A 62 57.85 50.70 -28.85
N ASP A 63 58.04 49.39 -29.05
CA ASP A 63 57.71 48.40 -28.02
C ASP A 63 58.71 48.43 -26.85
N GLY A 64 58.23 48.21 -25.62
CA GLY A 64 59.10 48.11 -24.44
C GLY A 64 59.99 46.87 -24.47
N ILE A 65 59.37 45.69 -24.63
CA ILE A 65 60.06 44.43 -24.92
C ILE A 65 59.52 43.86 -26.23
N LYS A 66 60.41 43.50 -27.14
CA LYS A 66 60.12 42.80 -28.39
C LYS A 66 60.75 41.41 -28.36
N VAL A 67 59.96 40.37 -28.57
CA VAL A 67 60.43 38.97 -28.63
C VAL A 67 60.40 38.51 -30.09
N ASP A 68 61.57 38.44 -30.72
CA ASP A 68 61.72 38.09 -32.14
C ASP A 68 62.00 36.60 -32.37
N THR A 69 62.84 35.97 -31.53
CA THR A 69 63.15 34.54 -31.62
C THR A 69 63.60 33.92 -30.30
N GLY A 70 63.20 32.66 -30.07
CA GLY A 70 63.65 31.83 -28.95
C GLY A 70 62.59 31.68 -27.84
N SER A 71 62.87 30.78 -26.88
CA SER A 71 62.03 30.64 -25.68
C SER A 71 62.51 31.60 -24.61
N ILE A 72 61.63 32.53 -24.20
CA ILE A 72 61.97 33.60 -23.26
C ILE A 72 61.11 33.49 -22.00
N THR A 73 61.74 33.62 -20.84
CA THR A 73 61.05 33.93 -19.57
C THR A 73 61.24 35.40 -19.24
N ILE A 74 60.15 36.16 -19.14
CA ILE A 74 60.12 37.56 -18.72
C ILE A 74 59.56 37.61 -17.30
N THR A 75 60.31 38.12 -16.33
CA THR A 75 59.88 38.28 -14.94
C THR A 75 59.97 39.75 -14.52
N ILE A 76 58.89 40.29 -13.93
CA ILE A 76 58.84 41.65 -13.40
C ILE A 76 58.56 41.60 -11.89
N ASP A 77 59.59 41.79 -11.07
CA ASP A 77 59.56 41.51 -9.62
C ASP A 77 60.02 42.70 -8.74
N PRO A 78 59.17 43.24 -7.84
CA PRO A 78 59.49 44.38 -7.01
C PRO A 78 60.00 43.96 -5.62
N THR A 79 61.20 43.40 -5.55
CA THR A 79 61.94 43.13 -4.30
C THR A 79 62.43 44.39 -3.52
N ASN A 80 61.60 45.43 -3.35
CA ASN A 80 61.68 46.38 -2.23
C ASN A 80 60.40 47.23 -2.06
N THR A 81 60.04 47.61 -0.83
CA THR A 81 58.70 48.11 -0.46
C THR A 81 58.54 49.64 -0.44
N THR A 82 59.51 50.42 -0.93
CA THR A 82 59.48 51.90 -0.82
C THR A 82 59.99 52.64 -2.05
N ALA A 83 59.31 52.50 -3.20
CA ALA A 83 58.95 53.59 -4.15
C ALA A 83 58.55 53.04 -5.54
N GLY A 84 57.37 53.42 -6.03
CA GLY A 84 57.03 53.49 -7.46
C GLY A 84 57.01 52.18 -8.28
N ASN A 85 55.81 51.75 -8.67
CA ASN A 85 55.55 50.63 -9.59
C ASN A 85 56.62 50.45 -10.69
N ASN A 86 57.18 49.24 -10.81
CA ASN A 86 57.95 48.78 -11.96
C ASN A 86 57.06 48.75 -13.21
N ALA A 87 56.90 49.91 -13.84
CA ALA A 87 56.05 50.11 -15.00
C ALA A 87 56.86 50.01 -16.29
N ILE A 88 56.63 48.97 -17.09
CA ILE A 88 56.98 49.01 -18.51
C ILE A 88 56.00 49.99 -19.15
N ILE A 89 56.50 51.14 -19.63
CA ILE A 89 55.68 52.18 -20.25
C ILE A 89 56.00 52.28 -21.74
N ALA A 90 55.07 51.88 -22.60
CA ALA A 90 55.08 52.23 -24.01
C ALA A 90 53.99 53.28 -24.31
N SER A 91 54.33 54.31 -25.09
CA SER A 91 53.43 55.44 -25.37
C SER A 91 53.23 55.66 -26.86
N GLY A 92 52.00 55.93 -27.28
CA GLY A 92 51.63 56.13 -28.68
C GLY A 92 51.20 54.82 -29.36
N THR A 93 51.96 54.38 -30.37
CA THR A 93 51.68 53.17 -31.16
C THR A 93 52.43 51.92 -30.70
N GLY A 94 53.36 52.04 -29.76
CA GLY A 94 54.19 50.91 -29.28
C GLY A 94 53.52 50.08 -28.18
N HIS A 95 53.85 48.78 -28.12
CA HIS A 95 53.28 47.82 -27.18
C HIS A 95 54.15 47.65 -25.91
N GLY A 96 53.57 47.19 -24.81
CA GLY A 96 54.33 46.91 -23.58
C GLY A 96 55.30 45.74 -23.78
N ILE A 97 54.75 44.58 -24.16
CA ILE A 97 55.48 43.40 -24.63
C ILE A 97 54.87 42.96 -25.97
N ASN A 98 55.71 42.81 -27.00
CA ASN A 98 55.31 42.39 -28.34
C ASN A 98 56.00 41.09 -28.73
N ILE A 99 55.24 40.01 -28.90
CA ILE A 99 55.77 38.68 -29.25
C ILE A 99 55.56 38.43 -30.75
N LEU A 100 56.61 38.68 -31.54
CA LEU A 100 56.66 38.59 -33.00
C LEU A 100 57.55 37.42 -33.44
N ASN A 101 57.26 36.22 -32.95
CA ASN A 101 58.09 35.03 -33.15
C ASN A 101 57.92 34.44 -34.56
N GLY A 102 58.43 35.18 -35.56
CA GLY A 102 57.97 35.15 -36.95
C GLY A 102 57.60 33.78 -37.53
N ALA A 103 56.33 33.66 -37.92
CA ALA A 103 55.67 32.62 -38.72
C ALA A 103 56.36 31.23 -38.73
N GLY A 104 55.89 30.33 -37.87
CA GLY A 104 56.30 28.92 -37.84
C GLY A 104 57.32 28.55 -36.75
N LYS A 105 57.63 29.47 -35.83
CA LYS A 105 58.55 29.24 -34.70
C LYS A 105 57.79 29.04 -33.39
N ASN A 106 57.38 27.81 -33.13
CA ASN A 106 56.67 27.39 -31.90
C ASN A 106 57.58 27.34 -30.65
N THR A 107 58.28 28.44 -30.33
CA THR A 107 59.07 28.55 -29.08
C THR A 107 58.25 29.25 -27.99
N PRO A 108 57.89 28.57 -26.89
CA PRO A 108 57.01 29.14 -25.86
C PRO A 108 57.67 30.32 -25.13
N THR A 109 56.85 31.32 -24.80
CA THR A 109 57.22 32.48 -23.97
C THR A 109 56.47 32.44 -22.64
N ILE A 110 57.16 32.70 -21.53
CA ILE A 110 56.54 32.83 -20.20
C ILE A 110 56.70 34.28 -19.74
N ILE A 111 55.61 34.91 -19.30
CA ILE A 111 55.59 36.26 -18.73
C ILE A 111 55.05 36.15 -17.32
N THR A 112 55.81 36.64 -16.33
CA THR A 112 55.40 36.68 -14.93
C THR A 112 55.45 38.12 -14.44
N VAL A 113 54.30 38.64 -14.01
CA VAL A 113 54.15 40.00 -13.46
C VAL A 113 53.75 39.86 -12.00
N ASN A 114 54.68 40.13 -11.09
CA ASN A 114 54.43 39.98 -9.65
C ASN A 114 53.59 41.13 -9.09
N SER A 115 52.93 40.87 -7.95
CA SER A 115 52.13 41.86 -7.23
C SER A 115 52.93 43.15 -6.95
N GLY A 116 52.34 44.31 -7.26
CA GLY A 116 53.01 45.62 -7.21
C GLY A 116 53.72 46.05 -8.49
N SER A 117 53.96 45.14 -9.45
CA SER A 117 54.47 45.47 -10.79
C SER A 117 53.35 45.77 -11.77
N ASN A 118 53.62 46.60 -12.80
CA ASN A 118 52.64 46.92 -13.84
C ASN A 118 53.25 46.90 -15.24
N ILE A 119 52.45 46.53 -16.24
CA ILE A 119 52.68 46.89 -17.65
C ILE A 119 51.63 47.93 -17.99
N THR A 120 52.04 49.09 -18.53
CA THR A 120 51.13 50.21 -18.76
C THR A 120 51.42 50.85 -20.10
N THR A 121 50.39 50.95 -20.94
CA THR A 121 50.50 51.55 -22.26
C THR A 121 49.55 52.72 -22.42
N THR A 122 49.88 53.66 -23.30
CA THR A 122 49.09 54.86 -23.55
C THR A 122 48.98 55.12 -25.05
N GLY A 123 47.90 55.75 -25.51
CA GLY A 123 47.58 55.83 -26.93
C GLY A 123 46.82 54.59 -27.39
N THR A 124 47.20 53.98 -28.51
CA THR A 124 46.57 52.76 -29.05
C THR A 124 47.39 51.50 -28.79
N GLY A 125 48.54 51.62 -28.13
CA GLY A 125 49.41 50.49 -27.80
C GLY A 125 48.75 49.47 -26.86
N ASN A 126 48.94 48.19 -27.14
CA ASN A 126 48.49 47.09 -26.27
C ASN A 126 49.52 46.79 -25.17
N ALA A 127 49.10 46.33 -23.99
CA ALA A 127 50.05 45.96 -22.94
C ALA A 127 50.84 44.67 -23.27
N ILE A 128 50.18 43.63 -23.82
CA ILE A 128 50.83 42.43 -24.36
C ILE A 128 50.22 42.05 -25.71
N VAL A 129 51.05 41.70 -26.70
CA VAL A 129 50.65 41.14 -28.01
C VAL A 129 51.27 39.76 -28.21
N ILE A 130 50.46 38.78 -28.64
CA ILE A 130 50.85 37.36 -28.78
C ILE A 130 50.61 36.90 -30.23
N ALA A 131 51.53 37.21 -31.15
CA ALA A 131 51.26 37.05 -32.59
C ALA A 131 51.44 35.63 -33.14
N ASP A 132 52.59 34.98 -32.91
CA ASP A 132 53.00 33.80 -33.71
C ASP A 132 53.37 32.53 -32.90
N THR A 133 53.28 32.54 -31.57
CA THR A 133 53.71 31.40 -30.71
C THR A 133 52.80 31.18 -29.50
N THR A 134 53.07 30.13 -28.73
CA THR A 134 52.41 29.89 -27.43
C THR A 134 52.99 30.78 -26.34
N ALA A 135 52.12 31.33 -25.50
CA ALA A 135 52.52 32.20 -24.39
C ALA A 135 51.78 31.85 -23.10
N THR A 136 52.48 31.87 -21.97
CA THR A 136 51.91 31.74 -20.62
C THR A 136 52.11 33.05 -19.87
N ILE A 137 51.02 33.68 -19.43
CA ILE A 137 51.02 34.93 -18.65
C ILE A 137 50.58 34.62 -17.23
N ASN A 138 51.47 34.79 -16.26
CA ASN A 138 51.20 34.71 -14.82
C ASN A 138 51.14 36.15 -14.27
N ASN A 139 49.96 36.75 -14.25
CA ASN A 139 49.75 38.09 -13.70
C ASN A 139 49.26 38.03 -12.25
N SER A 140 49.95 38.74 -11.36
CA SER A 140 49.46 39.12 -10.02
C SER A 140 49.54 40.63 -9.75
N GLY A 141 50.02 41.40 -10.74
CA GLY A 141 50.07 42.86 -10.76
C GLY A 141 49.05 43.45 -11.74
N GLY A 142 49.40 44.54 -12.42
CA GLY A 142 48.51 45.24 -13.34
C GLY A 142 48.93 45.19 -14.81
N LEU A 143 48.02 44.80 -15.70
CA LEU A 143 48.15 44.91 -17.16
C LEU A 143 47.18 45.98 -17.67
N PHE A 144 47.72 47.13 -18.10
CA PHE A 144 46.94 48.30 -18.49
C PHE A 144 47.21 48.65 -19.96
N GLY A 145 46.23 48.38 -20.82
CA GLY A 145 46.23 48.73 -22.24
C GLY A 145 45.95 50.23 -22.49
N GLY A 146 46.58 50.82 -23.50
CA GLY A 146 46.08 52.02 -24.17
C GLY A 146 45.04 51.66 -25.24
N GLY A 147 45.34 50.60 -25.99
CA GLY A 147 44.40 49.76 -26.72
C GLY A 147 43.93 48.58 -25.85
N ASN A 148 44.10 47.36 -26.35
CA ASN A 148 43.81 46.12 -25.64
C ASN A 148 44.81 45.92 -24.48
N ALA A 149 44.41 45.29 -23.37
CA ALA A 149 45.39 44.85 -22.37
C ALA A 149 46.18 43.64 -22.89
N ILE A 150 45.47 42.68 -23.48
CA ILE A 150 46.07 41.51 -24.14
C ILE A 150 45.42 41.36 -25.52
N ASP A 151 46.27 41.20 -26.53
CA ASP A 151 45.86 41.04 -27.93
C ASP A 151 46.46 39.77 -28.52
N ILE A 152 45.62 38.94 -29.12
CA ILE A 152 46.00 37.71 -29.82
C ILE A 152 45.56 37.88 -31.28
N PRO A 153 46.42 38.43 -32.15
CA PRO A 153 46.05 38.76 -33.52
C PRO A 153 45.90 37.51 -34.40
N ALA A 154 45.31 37.70 -35.58
CA ALA A 154 45.02 36.66 -36.56
C ALA A 154 46.28 35.87 -36.99
N GLY A 155 46.50 34.71 -36.39
CA GLY A 155 47.69 33.86 -36.60
C GLY A 155 48.18 33.16 -35.32
N GLY A 156 47.83 33.71 -34.15
CA GLY A 156 48.24 33.23 -32.83
C GLY A 156 47.82 31.80 -32.51
N VAL A 157 48.69 31.08 -31.80
CA VAL A 157 48.53 29.65 -31.53
C VAL A 157 47.67 29.40 -30.29
N ASN A 158 48.25 29.53 -29.08
CA ASN A 158 47.55 29.33 -27.80
C ASN A 158 48.13 30.29 -26.73
N ALA A 159 47.31 31.14 -26.12
CA ALA A 159 47.67 31.88 -24.92
C ALA A 159 47.06 31.23 -23.66
N THR A 160 47.87 31.03 -22.62
CA THR A 160 47.41 30.63 -21.28
C THR A 160 47.59 31.80 -20.32
N ILE A 161 46.51 32.26 -19.68
CA ILE A 161 46.52 33.47 -18.86
C ILE A 161 46.02 33.10 -17.46
N PHE A 162 46.86 33.33 -16.45
CA PHE A 162 46.53 33.24 -15.03
C PHE A 162 46.53 34.67 -14.46
N ASN A 163 45.38 35.15 -13.98
CA ASN A 163 45.25 36.43 -13.31
C ASN A 163 44.95 36.20 -11.83
N SER A 164 46.00 36.08 -11.01
CA SER A 164 45.95 35.52 -9.67
C SER A 164 46.28 36.54 -8.57
N GLY A 165 45.37 36.72 -7.61
CA GLY A 165 45.56 37.54 -6.41
C GLY A 165 44.70 38.80 -6.37
N SER A 166 44.36 39.27 -5.16
CA SER A 166 43.37 40.33 -4.91
C SER A 166 43.73 41.73 -5.46
N GLY A 167 45.00 41.96 -5.81
CA GLY A 167 45.47 43.17 -6.48
C GLY A 167 45.55 43.04 -8.01
N ALA A 168 45.39 41.83 -8.55
CA ALA A 168 45.68 41.53 -9.96
C ALA A 168 44.61 42.11 -10.89
N LYS A 169 45.03 42.96 -11.84
CA LYS A 169 44.12 43.65 -12.77
C LYS A 169 44.56 43.50 -14.21
N ILE A 170 43.62 43.19 -15.09
CA ILE A 170 43.78 43.27 -16.55
C ILE A 170 42.73 44.25 -17.06
N GLN A 171 43.16 45.32 -17.72
CA GLN A 171 42.28 46.45 -18.03
C GLN A 171 42.67 47.13 -19.34
N GLY A 172 41.74 47.19 -20.29
CA GLY A 172 41.89 47.91 -21.56
C GLY A 172 41.84 49.42 -21.38
N GLY A 173 42.15 50.12 -22.47
CA GLY A 173 42.22 51.59 -22.48
C GLY A 173 40.87 52.29 -22.48
N ILE A 174 40.93 53.62 -22.38
CA ILE A 174 39.76 54.52 -22.36
C ILE A 174 39.45 55.05 -23.79
N VAL A 175 40.29 54.73 -24.78
CA VAL A 175 40.28 55.35 -26.11
C VAL A 175 39.71 54.38 -27.15
N SER A 176 38.51 54.71 -27.66
CA SER A 176 37.73 53.86 -28.59
C SER A 176 37.15 52.58 -27.97
N ALA A 177 36.23 51.94 -28.69
CA ALA A 177 35.53 50.72 -28.26
C ALA A 177 36.39 49.46 -28.52
N VAL A 178 37.54 49.38 -27.84
CA VAL A 178 38.48 48.24 -27.93
C VAL A 178 38.29 47.27 -26.76
N PRO A 179 38.41 45.94 -26.95
CA PRO A 179 38.29 44.99 -25.85
C PRO A 179 39.42 45.07 -24.81
N THR A 180 39.19 44.56 -23.61
CA THR A 180 40.28 44.37 -22.63
C THR A 180 41.15 43.18 -22.99
N ILE A 181 40.55 42.05 -23.37
CA ILE A 181 41.23 40.91 -24.02
C ILE A 181 40.57 40.69 -25.38
N LEU A 182 41.36 40.81 -26.45
CA LEU A 182 40.94 40.52 -27.81
C LEU A 182 41.62 39.24 -28.29
N VAL A 183 40.82 38.30 -28.80
CA VAL A 183 41.29 37.19 -29.62
C VAL A 183 40.70 37.40 -31.01
N GLU A 184 41.54 37.86 -31.94
CA GLU A 184 41.14 38.08 -33.33
C GLU A 184 40.78 36.77 -34.04
N GLY A 185 40.11 36.87 -35.19
CA GLY A 185 39.70 35.70 -35.97
C GLY A 185 40.49 35.60 -37.27
N GLY A 186 41.24 34.50 -37.46
CA GLY A 186 41.98 34.24 -38.69
C GLY A 186 42.23 32.74 -38.93
N VAL A 187 41.76 32.22 -40.06
CA VAL A 187 41.89 30.78 -40.38
C VAL A 187 43.28 30.49 -40.96
N ALA A 188 44.26 30.25 -40.09
CA ALA A 188 45.64 29.92 -40.51
C ALA A 188 46.19 28.61 -39.90
N ASN A 189 46.14 28.44 -38.57
CA ASN A 189 47.01 27.45 -37.89
C ASN A 189 46.30 26.47 -36.91
N GLY A 190 44.97 26.49 -36.79
CA GLY A 190 44.24 25.46 -36.03
C GLY A 190 44.51 25.38 -34.52
N GLY A 191 45.04 26.45 -33.91
CA GLY A 191 45.20 26.56 -32.46
C GLY A 191 43.87 26.77 -31.71
N THR A 192 43.87 26.52 -30.40
CA THR A 192 42.71 26.75 -29.51
C THR A 192 42.76 28.11 -28.81
N GLY A 193 43.56 29.06 -29.30
CA GLY A 193 43.43 30.50 -29.04
C GLY A 193 43.73 30.96 -27.61
N LEU A 194 42.86 30.63 -26.66
CA LEU A 194 42.84 31.17 -25.31
C LEU A 194 42.48 30.11 -24.25
N THR A 195 43.25 30.08 -23.16
CA THR A 195 42.94 29.43 -21.89
C THR A 195 43.10 30.46 -20.79
N LEU A 196 42.01 30.99 -20.25
CA LEU A 196 42.03 32.04 -19.23
C LEU A 196 41.54 31.50 -17.89
N THR A 197 42.28 31.80 -16.82
CA THR A 197 41.90 31.57 -15.42
C THR A 197 42.07 32.88 -14.64
N ASN A 198 40.95 33.50 -14.27
CA ASN A 198 40.91 34.63 -13.35
C ASN A 198 40.67 34.11 -11.92
N ASP A 199 41.60 34.39 -11.00
CA ASP A 199 41.65 33.78 -9.67
C ASP A 199 41.88 34.83 -8.57
N SER A 200 40.79 35.28 -7.95
CA SER A 200 40.72 36.45 -7.05
C SER A 200 41.10 37.80 -7.70
N GLY A 201 41.29 37.86 -9.03
CA GLY A 201 41.64 39.07 -9.76
C GLY A 201 40.46 39.74 -10.49
N ALA A 202 40.72 40.89 -11.13
CA ALA A 202 39.72 41.64 -11.88
C ALA A 202 40.11 41.88 -13.36
N LEU A 203 39.22 41.50 -14.28
CA LEU A 203 39.25 41.90 -15.69
C LEU A 203 38.20 43.01 -15.89
N ILE A 204 38.62 44.18 -16.40
CA ILE A 204 37.78 45.38 -16.44
C ILE A 204 37.88 46.04 -17.82
N ALA A 205 36.74 46.35 -18.46
CA ALA A 205 36.67 47.24 -19.63
C ALA A 205 36.02 48.58 -19.23
N ASN A 206 36.68 49.69 -19.54
CA ASN A 206 36.32 51.05 -19.09
C ASN A 206 35.74 51.91 -20.22
N ALA A 207 34.62 52.59 -19.93
CA ALA A 207 34.06 53.78 -20.58
C ALA A 207 33.82 53.79 -22.11
N GLY A 208 34.77 53.36 -22.95
CA GLY A 208 34.50 52.98 -24.33
C GLY A 208 33.61 51.72 -24.36
N ASN A 209 32.84 51.56 -25.43
CA ASN A 209 31.86 50.45 -25.56
C ASN A 209 32.53 49.10 -25.90
N GLY A 210 33.73 48.84 -25.37
CA GLY A 210 34.51 47.63 -25.61
C GLY A 210 34.12 46.47 -24.70
N ASP A 211 34.29 45.25 -25.22
CA ASP A 211 34.02 44.03 -24.47
C ASP A 211 35.15 43.71 -23.46
N THR A 212 34.88 43.10 -22.30
CA THR A 212 35.98 42.72 -21.40
C THR A 212 36.79 41.57 -22.00
N ILE A 213 36.11 40.60 -22.61
CA ILE A 213 36.71 39.51 -23.38
C ILE A 213 35.94 39.40 -24.69
N GLN A 214 36.64 39.57 -25.82
CA GLN A 214 36.10 39.27 -27.15
C GLN A 214 36.87 38.08 -27.75
N VAL A 215 36.15 37.02 -28.11
CA VAL A 215 36.69 35.85 -28.79
C VAL A 215 36.06 35.68 -30.17
N ASN A 216 36.89 35.78 -31.22
CA ASN A 216 36.47 35.68 -32.61
C ASN A 216 36.88 34.34 -33.26
N GLN A 217 37.47 33.42 -32.49
CA GLN A 217 37.84 32.05 -32.85
C GLN A 217 37.66 31.09 -31.67
N SER A 218 37.79 29.78 -31.89
CA SER A 218 37.72 28.75 -30.83
C SER A 218 38.72 29.01 -29.70
N PHE A 219 38.25 28.82 -28.47
CA PHE A 219 39.01 28.94 -27.24
C PHE A 219 38.99 27.61 -26.47
N THR A 220 39.92 27.40 -25.52
CA THR A 220 39.88 26.22 -24.64
C THR A 220 38.89 26.45 -23.51
N SER A 221 39.15 27.47 -22.67
CA SER A 221 38.27 27.81 -21.56
C SER A 221 38.43 29.26 -21.08
N ILE A 222 37.35 29.82 -20.54
CA ILE A 222 37.35 31.06 -19.75
C ILE A 222 36.82 30.72 -18.36
N THR A 223 37.72 30.69 -17.37
CA THR A 223 37.43 30.34 -15.99
C THR A 223 37.53 31.58 -15.11
N ASN A 224 36.44 31.92 -14.40
CA ASN A 224 36.36 33.01 -13.43
C ASN A 224 36.08 32.43 -12.04
N ASN A 225 37.10 32.28 -11.20
CA ASN A 225 36.98 31.65 -9.89
C ASN A 225 36.25 32.55 -8.87
N ALA A 226 35.92 32.00 -7.71
CA ALA A 226 35.36 32.76 -6.59
C ALA A 226 36.22 33.97 -6.21
N ASN A 227 35.56 35.04 -5.75
CA ASN A 227 36.16 36.35 -5.44
C ASN A 227 36.80 37.10 -6.64
N SER A 228 36.66 36.58 -7.85
CA SER A 228 37.18 37.20 -9.09
C SER A 228 36.05 37.91 -9.86
N THR A 229 36.39 38.95 -10.64
CA THR A 229 35.41 39.74 -11.40
C THR A 229 35.81 39.87 -12.88
N ILE A 230 34.86 39.67 -13.79
CA ILE A 230 34.92 40.10 -15.19
C ILE A 230 33.83 41.16 -15.38
N GLN A 231 34.20 42.40 -15.72
CA GLN A 231 33.24 43.51 -15.82
C GLN A 231 33.47 44.38 -17.05
N SER A 232 32.39 44.74 -17.76
CA SER A 232 32.42 45.81 -18.76
C SER A 232 31.53 46.98 -18.34
N ALA A 233 32.02 48.19 -18.61
CA ALA A 233 31.31 49.44 -18.34
C ALA A 233 30.11 49.64 -19.29
N ASN A 234 30.33 49.52 -20.60
CA ASN A 234 29.41 49.86 -21.69
C ASN A 234 29.39 48.85 -22.86
N GLY A 235 30.22 47.81 -22.80
CA GLY A 235 30.25 46.69 -23.74
C GLY A 235 29.82 45.38 -23.07
N ASN A 236 30.05 44.26 -23.74
CA ASN A 236 29.72 42.95 -23.17
C ASN A 236 30.82 42.48 -22.20
N ALA A 237 30.49 41.74 -21.15
CA ALA A 237 31.52 41.19 -20.28
C ALA A 237 32.26 40.03 -20.98
N ILE A 238 31.53 39.19 -21.72
CA ILE A 238 32.10 38.20 -22.65
C ILE A 238 31.32 38.25 -23.97
N SER A 239 32.05 38.29 -25.08
CA SER A 239 31.53 38.39 -26.44
C SER A 239 32.11 37.29 -27.31
N ILE A 240 31.25 36.44 -27.85
CA ILE A 240 31.59 35.31 -28.73
C ILE A 240 31.13 35.70 -30.14
N ALA A 241 32.05 36.27 -30.93
CA ALA A 241 31.73 37.05 -32.12
C ALA A 241 32.61 36.65 -33.34
N PRO A 242 32.30 35.55 -34.05
CA PRO A 242 33.14 35.11 -35.16
C PRO A 242 33.15 36.12 -36.31
N THR A 243 34.35 36.45 -36.80
CA THR A 243 34.56 37.35 -37.96
C THR A 243 34.39 36.65 -39.32
N ALA A 244 34.26 35.32 -39.33
CA ALA A 244 34.00 34.49 -40.51
C ALA A 244 33.04 33.33 -40.17
N VAL A 245 32.45 32.69 -41.18
CA VAL A 245 31.29 31.76 -41.06
C VAL A 245 31.67 30.37 -40.49
N GLY A 246 32.23 30.33 -39.29
CA GLY A 246 32.65 29.10 -38.58
C GLY A 246 32.07 29.00 -37.17
N ALA A 247 31.99 27.77 -36.66
CA ALA A 247 31.59 27.50 -35.28
C ALA A 247 32.75 27.78 -34.31
N ILE A 248 32.47 28.46 -33.20
CA ILE A 248 33.42 28.63 -32.08
C ILE A 248 33.18 27.53 -31.05
N THR A 249 34.20 26.76 -30.69
CA THR A 249 34.17 25.83 -29.54
C THR A 249 34.97 26.42 -28.38
N GLY A 250 34.56 26.10 -27.14
CA GLY A 250 35.22 26.49 -25.90
C GLY A 250 34.23 26.53 -24.74
N ASP A 251 34.69 26.44 -23.49
CA ASP A 251 33.79 26.42 -22.31
C ASP A 251 34.03 27.61 -21.37
N ILE A 252 32.93 28.18 -20.87
CA ILE A 252 32.96 29.24 -19.85
C ILE A 252 32.61 28.62 -18.50
N PHE A 253 33.44 28.85 -17.49
CA PHE A 253 33.22 28.41 -16.10
C PHE A 253 33.20 29.62 -15.17
N ASN A 254 32.10 29.85 -14.46
CA ASN A 254 31.96 30.94 -13.52
C ASN A 254 31.68 30.44 -12.09
N TYR A 255 32.48 30.92 -11.16
CA TYR A 255 32.32 30.81 -9.70
C TYR A 255 32.41 32.19 -9.02
N GLY A 256 32.70 33.26 -9.78
CA GLY A 256 32.80 34.64 -9.32
C GLY A 256 31.76 35.55 -9.97
N LEU A 257 32.08 36.83 -10.13
CA LEU A 257 31.18 37.82 -10.75
C LEU A 257 31.51 38.03 -12.24
N ILE A 258 30.50 37.94 -13.10
CA ILE A 258 30.54 38.42 -14.49
C ILE A 258 29.43 39.48 -14.63
N ASN A 259 29.78 40.71 -15.03
CA ASN A 259 28.86 41.86 -14.97
C ASN A 259 28.96 42.80 -16.18
N SER A 260 27.82 43.22 -16.75
CA SER A 260 27.74 44.39 -17.64
C SER A 260 26.94 45.51 -16.97
N THR A 261 27.53 46.70 -16.89
CA THR A 261 26.92 47.85 -16.18
C THR A 261 26.22 48.85 -17.09
N GLY A 262 26.27 48.70 -18.41
CA GLY A 262 25.85 49.74 -19.35
C GLY A 262 25.24 49.22 -20.64
N GLY A 263 23.99 48.78 -20.58
CA GLY A 263 23.08 48.55 -21.73
C GLY A 263 23.45 47.42 -22.71
N ALA A 264 24.67 46.90 -22.66
CA ALA A 264 25.13 45.77 -23.45
C ALA A 264 24.88 44.43 -22.72
N GLN A 265 25.08 43.31 -23.42
CA GLN A 265 24.77 41.98 -22.89
C GLN A 265 25.86 41.56 -21.89
N THR A 266 25.54 40.82 -20.83
CA THR A 266 26.62 40.31 -19.96
C THR A 266 27.41 39.20 -20.66
N ILE A 267 26.73 38.24 -21.28
CA ILE A 267 27.32 37.32 -22.25
C ILE A 267 26.58 37.41 -23.58
N TYR A 268 27.30 37.74 -24.65
CA TYR A 268 26.79 37.82 -26.01
C TYR A 268 27.32 36.66 -26.86
N ILE A 269 26.42 35.88 -27.45
CA ILE A 269 26.74 34.83 -28.43
C ILE A 269 26.18 35.28 -29.78
N ALA A 270 27.05 35.76 -30.67
CA ALA A 270 26.63 36.37 -31.94
C ALA A 270 26.24 35.34 -33.02
N ASN A 271 26.80 34.12 -32.96
CA ASN A 271 26.63 33.08 -33.97
C ASN A 271 26.88 31.68 -33.36
N ILE A 272 27.09 30.64 -34.19
CA ILE A 272 27.26 29.23 -33.77
C ILE A 272 28.38 29.07 -32.73
N PHE A 273 27.98 28.77 -31.49
CA PHE A 273 28.84 28.36 -30.39
C PHE A 273 28.61 26.86 -30.11
N ASN A 274 29.66 26.06 -30.22
CA ASN A 274 29.67 24.63 -29.90
C ASN A 274 30.39 24.43 -28.56
N GLY A 275 29.86 25.06 -27.51
CA GLY A 275 30.45 25.12 -26.18
C GLY A 275 29.42 25.34 -25.08
N THR A 276 29.85 25.30 -23.83
CA THR A 276 28.98 25.41 -22.65
C THR A 276 29.27 26.63 -21.80
N ILE A 277 28.23 27.19 -21.18
CA ILE A 277 28.32 28.23 -20.15
C ILE A 277 27.93 27.61 -18.82
N ASN A 278 28.87 27.47 -17.89
CA ASN A 278 28.69 26.82 -16.60
C ASN A 278 28.77 27.85 -15.47
N ASN A 279 27.62 28.32 -14.99
CA ASN A 279 27.53 29.20 -13.83
C ASN A 279 27.33 28.34 -12.57
N ASN A 280 28.42 28.09 -11.85
CA ASN A 280 28.47 27.16 -10.73
C ASN A 280 28.15 27.85 -9.39
N SER A 281 28.04 27.06 -8.32
CA SER A 281 27.80 27.56 -6.96
C SER A 281 28.73 28.72 -6.58
N GLY A 282 28.14 29.84 -6.17
CA GLY A 282 28.84 31.11 -5.87
C GLY A 282 29.01 32.04 -7.07
N GLY A 283 28.87 31.54 -8.29
CA GLY A 283 28.92 32.32 -9.52
C GLY A 283 27.68 33.19 -9.71
N VAL A 284 27.91 34.47 -10.04
CA VAL A 284 26.89 35.44 -10.42
C VAL A 284 27.20 35.95 -11.82
N ILE A 285 26.27 35.76 -12.75
CA ILE A 285 26.25 36.45 -14.05
C ILE A 285 25.12 37.47 -13.95
N GLN A 286 25.40 38.76 -14.13
CA GLN A 286 24.39 39.79 -13.96
C GLN A 286 24.49 40.94 -14.96
N ALA A 287 23.35 41.57 -15.25
CA ALA A 287 23.27 42.85 -15.94
C ALA A 287 22.73 43.91 -14.98
N THR A 288 23.45 45.03 -14.84
CA THR A 288 23.04 46.16 -13.98
C THR A 288 22.87 47.48 -14.72
N GLY A 289 23.07 47.50 -16.04
CA GLY A 289 22.69 48.60 -16.92
C GLY A 289 21.35 48.30 -17.61
N ASN A 290 20.63 49.34 -18.01
CA ASN A 290 19.31 49.21 -18.64
C ASN A 290 19.42 49.04 -20.16
N GLY A 291 18.85 47.94 -20.69
CA GLY A 291 18.73 47.63 -22.12
C GLY A 291 19.48 46.38 -22.61
N GLY A 292 20.12 45.61 -21.72
CA GLY A 292 21.04 44.53 -22.09
C GLY A 292 20.75 43.23 -21.34
N ASN A 293 20.48 42.14 -22.07
CA ASN A 293 20.17 40.82 -21.50
C ASN A 293 21.37 40.25 -20.73
N VAL A 294 21.12 39.43 -19.72
CA VAL A 294 22.21 38.78 -18.97
C VAL A 294 22.93 37.75 -19.86
N ILE A 295 22.18 36.93 -20.59
CA ILE A 295 22.72 36.07 -21.65
C ILE A 295 21.86 36.23 -22.90
N PHE A 296 22.47 36.64 -24.02
CA PHE A 296 21.82 36.71 -25.33
C PHE A 296 22.46 35.71 -26.29
N ALA A 297 21.65 34.72 -26.72
CA ALA A 297 22.03 33.72 -27.71
C ALA A 297 21.35 34.02 -29.06
N ASN A 298 22.13 34.54 -30.00
CA ASN A 298 21.66 34.86 -31.36
C ASN A 298 21.52 33.60 -32.25
N ASN A 299 22.22 32.53 -31.88
CA ASN A 299 22.30 31.26 -32.61
C ASN A 299 22.75 30.15 -31.62
N SER A 300 23.12 28.97 -32.13
CA SER A 300 23.44 27.79 -31.32
C SER A 300 24.44 28.00 -30.18
N PHE A 301 24.18 27.28 -29.09
CA PHE A 301 25.06 26.97 -27.97
C PHE A 301 24.92 25.47 -27.69
N SER A 302 25.88 24.81 -27.01
CA SER A 302 25.69 23.39 -26.61
C SER A 302 24.83 23.30 -25.35
N ALA A 303 25.19 24.02 -24.29
CA ALA A 303 24.38 24.12 -23.09
C ALA A 303 24.64 25.41 -22.28
N ILE A 304 23.61 25.89 -21.58
CA ILE A 304 23.75 26.89 -20.51
C ILE A 304 23.37 26.20 -19.20
N ASN A 305 24.35 25.96 -18.33
CA ASN A 305 24.22 25.22 -17.09
C ASN A 305 24.36 26.17 -15.90
N ASN A 306 23.24 26.55 -15.27
CA ASN A 306 23.24 27.30 -14.02
C ASN A 306 23.24 26.32 -12.83
N ASN A 307 24.42 25.78 -12.53
CA ASN A 307 24.68 24.77 -11.51
C ASN A 307 24.73 25.40 -10.10
N SER A 308 23.57 25.81 -9.59
CA SER A 308 23.43 26.52 -8.30
C SER A 308 24.06 27.92 -8.24
N GLY A 309 24.43 28.50 -9.39
CA GLY A 309 24.76 29.92 -9.51
C GLY A 309 23.53 30.83 -9.61
N ALA A 310 23.76 32.13 -9.79
CA ALA A 310 22.72 33.13 -10.02
C ALA A 310 22.89 33.84 -11.38
N ILE A 311 21.79 33.97 -12.12
CA ILE A 311 21.66 34.77 -13.35
C ILE A 311 20.65 35.89 -13.05
N ILE A 312 21.12 37.14 -12.97
CA ILE A 312 20.33 38.25 -12.40
C ILE A 312 20.29 39.47 -13.33
N SER A 313 19.10 40.00 -13.65
CA SER A 313 18.99 41.42 -14.04
C SER A 313 18.60 42.26 -12.82
N ALA A 314 19.37 43.33 -12.58
CA ALA A 314 19.09 44.30 -11.53
C ALA A 314 18.18 45.46 -12.00
N THR A 315 17.89 45.60 -13.30
CA THR A 315 17.11 46.73 -13.84
C THR A 315 15.83 46.30 -14.56
N GLY A 316 15.02 47.26 -15.00
CA GLY A 316 13.59 47.05 -15.28
C GLY A 316 13.24 46.46 -16.65
N THR A 317 14.17 46.42 -17.61
CA THR A 317 13.85 46.03 -19.01
C THR A 317 14.63 44.82 -19.53
N ASP A 318 15.62 44.33 -18.79
CA ASP A 318 16.54 43.31 -19.30
C ASP A 318 15.99 41.89 -19.11
N PHE A 319 16.18 41.03 -20.12
CA PHE A 319 15.85 39.61 -19.99
C PHE A 319 17.02 38.81 -19.41
N GLY A 320 16.70 37.71 -18.72
CA GLY A 320 17.68 36.83 -18.09
C GLY A 320 18.43 36.03 -19.14
N ILE A 321 17.76 35.07 -19.76
CA ILE A 321 18.26 34.35 -20.92
C ILE A 321 17.32 34.61 -22.09
N ASN A 322 17.86 35.12 -23.19
CA ASN A 322 17.15 35.43 -24.44
C ASN A 322 17.75 34.58 -25.56
N VAL A 323 16.98 33.59 -26.03
CA VAL A 323 17.38 32.69 -27.11
C VAL A 323 16.62 33.06 -28.38
N THR A 324 17.34 33.20 -29.47
CA THR A 324 16.81 33.46 -30.81
C THR A 324 17.42 32.49 -31.82
N GLY A 325 16.88 32.39 -33.04
CA GLY A 325 17.51 31.65 -34.14
C GLY A 325 17.48 30.11 -34.01
N ASN A 326 18.31 29.43 -34.81
CA ASN A 326 18.40 27.97 -34.79
C ASN A 326 19.44 27.50 -33.76
N SER A 327 18.96 27.34 -32.53
CA SER A 327 19.76 27.26 -31.32
C SER A 327 19.56 25.95 -30.54
N PRO A 328 20.05 24.79 -31.07
CA PRO A 328 19.84 23.44 -30.53
C PRO A 328 20.55 23.12 -29.19
N GLY A 329 20.75 24.12 -28.32
CA GLY A 329 21.27 23.92 -26.97
C GLY A 329 20.17 23.69 -25.92
N THR A 330 20.54 23.06 -24.80
CA THR A 330 19.70 22.94 -23.60
C THR A 330 20.07 23.96 -22.55
N VAL A 331 19.09 24.54 -21.87
CA VAL A 331 19.32 25.36 -20.67
C VAL A 331 18.95 24.55 -19.44
N ASN A 332 19.93 24.29 -18.57
CA ASN A 332 19.78 23.53 -17.34
C ASN A 332 19.91 24.49 -16.15
N ASN A 333 18.81 24.74 -15.44
CA ASN A 333 18.79 25.61 -14.26
C ASN A 333 18.61 24.81 -12.97
N ALA A 334 19.68 24.69 -12.18
CA ALA A 334 19.65 24.20 -10.80
C ALA A 334 19.85 25.34 -9.77
N GLY A 335 20.12 26.56 -10.23
CA GLY A 335 20.28 27.76 -9.42
C GLY A 335 19.14 28.75 -9.56
N THR A 336 19.45 30.05 -9.48
CA THR A 336 18.46 31.13 -9.58
C THR A 336 18.58 31.86 -10.92
N ILE A 337 17.46 32.06 -11.62
CA ILE A 337 17.32 33.02 -12.72
C ILE A 337 16.27 34.04 -12.30
N GLN A 338 16.69 35.28 -12.02
CA GLN A 338 15.83 36.32 -11.47
C GLN A 338 15.93 37.62 -12.27
N THR A 339 14.80 38.20 -12.66
CA THR A 339 14.74 39.46 -13.40
C THR A 339 13.56 40.33 -12.95
N ASN A 340 13.53 41.58 -13.41
CA ASN A 340 12.34 42.44 -13.30
C ASN A 340 11.48 42.48 -14.59
N ALA A 341 11.88 41.71 -15.61
CA ALA A 341 11.19 41.62 -16.91
C ALA A 341 10.85 40.15 -17.23
N VAL A 342 11.61 39.50 -18.12
CA VAL A 342 11.42 38.09 -18.52
C VAL A 342 12.67 37.32 -18.13
N SER A 343 12.53 36.27 -17.32
CA SER A 343 13.68 35.50 -16.84
C SER A 343 14.16 34.50 -17.89
N PHE A 344 13.24 33.95 -18.70
CA PHE A 344 13.58 33.13 -19.86
C PHE A 344 12.71 33.46 -21.09
N LEU A 345 13.33 33.79 -22.22
CA LEU A 345 12.66 34.15 -23.47
C LEU A 345 13.06 33.22 -24.62
N TYR A 346 12.09 32.46 -25.15
CA TYR A 346 12.18 31.89 -26.50
C TYR A 346 11.65 32.94 -27.49
N ASN A 347 12.55 33.59 -28.22
CA ASN A 347 12.21 34.70 -29.10
C ASN A 347 11.65 34.21 -30.46
N THR A 348 11.21 35.12 -31.32
CA THR A 348 10.51 34.76 -32.57
C THR A 348 11.32 33.84 -33.47
N ASN A 349 10.68 32.81 -34.04
CA ASN A 349 11.29 31.81 -34.93
C ASN A 349 12.46 31.02 -34.30
N THR A 350 12.46 30.81 -32.97
CA THR A 350 13.49 30.01 -32.30
C THR A 350 13.25 28.52 -32.50
N THR A 351 14.29 27.79 -32.91
CA THR A 351 14.34 26.32 -32.79
C THR A 351 15.39 25.94 -31.75
N SER A 352 14.99 25.26 -30.67
CA SER A 352 15.88 24.97 -29.53
C SER A 352 15.58 23.62 -28.87
N THR A 353 16.50 23.13 -28.03
CA THR A 353 16.40 21.80 -27.41
C THR A 353 15.67 21.83 -26.05
N GLY A 354 15.59 22.99 -25.38
CA GLY A 354 14.64 23.20 -24.27
C GLY A 354 15.25 23.65 -22.93
N LEU A 355 14.38 23.83 -21.95
CA LEU A 355 14.67 24.31 -20.59
C LEU A 355 14.37 23.24 -19.55
N ASN A 356 15.38 22.85 -18.77
CA ASN A 356 15.26 21.95 -17.62
C ASN A 356 15.42 22.76 -16.33
N ASN A 357 14.33 22.97 -15.58
CA ASN A 357 14.34 23.72 -14.32
C ASN A 357 14.23 22.80 -13.10
N THR A 358 15.32 22.67 -12.36
CA THR A 358 15.39 22.07 -11.01
C THR A 358 15.67 23.13 -9.93
N GLY A 359 15.91 24.38 -10.31
CA GLY A 359 16.13 25.53 -9.43
C GLY A 359 14.94 26.51 -9.40
N THR A 360 15.26 27.80 -9.34
CA THR A 360 14.30 28.90 -9.22
C THR A 360 14.34 29.79 -10.45
N ILE A 361 13.18 30.05 -11.05
CA ILE A 361 12.99 31.07 -12.09
C ILE A 361 11.94 32.06 -11.57
N THR A 362 12.33 33.33 -11.37
CA THR A 362 11.43 34.36 -10.80
C THR A 362 11.43 35.65 -11.62
N THR A 363 10.26 36.27 -11.77
CA THR A 363 10.13 37.67 -12.18
C THR A 363 9.22 38.45 -11.25
N THR A 364 9.46 39.76 -11.15
CA THR A 364 8.60 40.75 -10.48
C THR A 364 7.78 41.57 -11.48
N SER A 365 7.78 41.21 -12.77
CA SER A 365 7.12 41.99 -13.82
C SER A 365 5.58 41.86 -13.79
N ALA A 366 4.90 43.01 -13.72
CA ALA A 366 3.43 43.07 -13.81
C ALA A 366 2.89 42.88 -15.24
N ALA A 367 3.72 43.09 -16.27
CA ALA A 367 3.32 43.02 -17.68
C ALA A 367 3.83 41.75 -18.39
N ASN A 368 5.03 41.28 -18.03
CA ASN A 368 5.71 40.19 -18.72
C ASN A 368 5.69 38.89 -17.90
N PRO A 369 5.74 37.71 -18.53
CA PRO A 369 5.79 36.44 -17.82
C PRO A 369 7.20 36.10 -17.31
N ALA A 370 7.33 35.13 -16.40
CA ALA A 370 8.65 34.63 -16.00
C ALA A 370 9.33 33.85 -17.14
N ILE A 371 8.54 33.09 -17.90
CA ILE A 371 8.94 32.41 -19.13
C ILE A 371 8.00 32.84 -20.27
N TRP A 372 8.57 33.33 -21.39
CA TRP A 372 7.80 33.73 -22.58
C TRP A 372 8.23 32.92 -23.82
N GLY A 373 7.26 32.39 -24.56
CA GLY A 373 7.45 31.90 -25.92
C GLY A 373 6.82 32.85 -26.94
N ARG A 374 7.60 33.29 -27.93
CA ARG A 374 7.14 34.16 -29.03
C ARG A 374 6.80 33.37 -30.29
N ASN A 375 6.03 33.97 -31.19
CA ASN A 375 5.52 33.36 -32.43
C ASN A 375 6.64 32.71 -33.29
N GLY A 376 6.34 31.56 -33.88
CA GLY A 376 7.28 30.76 -34.68
C GLY A 376 8.23 29.88 -33.87
N SER A 377 8.19 29.93 -32.54
CA SER A 377 9.05 29.10 -31.68
C SER A 377 8.62 27.63 -31.70
N THR A 378 9.54 26.74 -32.06
CA THR A 378 9.34 25.29 -32.02
C THR A 378 10.49 24.64 -31.26
N VAL A 379 10.21 24.07 -30.09
CA VAL A 379 11.23 23.49 -29.21
C VAL A 379 11.09 21.96 -29.24
N THR A 380 12.06 21.27 -29.84
CA THR A 380 12.03 19.79 -30.00
C THR A 380 12.13 19.06 -28.66
N GLY A 381 12.69 19.73 -27.66
CA GLY A 381 12.50 19.40 -26.26
C GLY A 381 13.45 18.35 -25.68
N ILE A 382 13.46 18.33 -24.35
CA ILE A 382 14.11 17.30 -23.53
C ILE A 382 13.23 16.05 -23.59
N VAL A 383 13.81 14.91 -24.01
CA VAL A 383 13.05 13.67 -24.15
C VAL A 383 12.81 13.03 -22.79
N TYR A 384 11.54 12.93 -22.40
CA TYR A 384 11.08 12.20 -21.21
C TYR A 384 10.04 11.17 -21.62
N ASN A 385 10.29 9.88 -21.32
CA ASN A 385 9.44 8.75 -21.73
C ASN A 385 9.04 8.80 -23.22
N THR A 386 10.04 8.97 -24.11
CA THR A 386 9.90 9.08 -25.58
C THR A 386 9.18 10.33 -26.12
N VAL A 387 8.69 11.22 -25.26
CA VAL A 387 8.06 12.50 -25.64
C VAL A 387 9.04 13.65 -25.41
N GLY A 388 9.21 14.54 -26.40
CA GLY A 388 10.03 15.75 -26.27
C GLY A 388 9.26 16.90 -25.61
N TYR A 389 9.82 17.49 -24.54
CA TYR A 389 9.23 18.63 -23.83
C TYR A 389 10.10 19.88 -23.90
N GLY A 390 9.53 20.98 -24.37
CA GLY A 390 10.25 22.25 -24.49
C GLY A 390 10.63 22.85 -23.14
N ILE A 391 9.78 22.68 -22.13
CA ILE A 391 10.04 23.07 -20.74
C ILE A 391 9.79 21.86 -19.84
N VAL A 392 10.76 21.50 -19.00
CA VAL A 392 10.63 20.53 -17.91
C VAL A 392 10.84 21.27 -16.60
N ASN A 393 9.84 21.29 -15.72
CA ASN A 393 9.94 21.93 -14.40
C ASN A 393 9.78 20.91 -13.26
N SER A 394 10.72 20.94 -12.33
CA SER A 394 10.72 20.14 -11.10
C SER A 394 10.74 21.00 -9.82
N ASN A 395 10.82 22.32 -9.94
CA ASN A 395 10.98 23.23 -8.81
C ASN A 395 10.22 24.57 -9.02
N ILE A 396 10.81 25.74 -8.77
CA ILE A 396 10.06 27.01 -8.71
C ILE A 396 10.07 27.75 -10.05
N ILE A 397 8.88 28.12 -10.53
CA ILE A 397 8.67 29.17 -11.54
C ILE A 397 7.65 30.16 -10.96
N SER A 398 7.98 31.44 -10.85
CA SER A 398 7.11 32.40 -10.16
C SER A 398 7.08 33.76 -10.84
N ASN A 399 5.89 34.30 -11.04
CA ASN A 399 5.69 35.72 -11.29
C ASN A 399 5.02 36.37 -10.06
N THR A 400 5.75 37.22 -9.34
CA THR A 400 5.24 37.94 -8.17
C THR A 400 4.72 39.34 -8.50
N GLY A 401 4.89 39.81 -9.74
CA GLY A 401 4.38 41.09 -10.23
C GLY A 401 2.92 41.09 -10.66
N GLY A 402 2.33 39.91 -10.85
CA GLY A 402 0.93 39.73 -11.26
C GLY A 402 0.73 39.34 -12.73
N GLY A 403 1.79 39.27 -13.53
CA GLY A 403 1.75 38.66 -14.86
C GLY A 403 1.61 37.13 -14.81
N ALA A 404 1.60 36.49 -15.98
CA ALA A 404 1.64 35.03 -16.06
C ALA A 404 2.98 34.46 -15.53
N ALA A 405 2.97 33.23 -15.01
CA ALA A 405 4.22 32.52 -14.73
C ALA A 405 4.88 32.06 -16.03
N ILE A 406 4.07 31.49 -16.92
CA ILE A 406 4.49 30.97 -18.23
C ILE A 406 3.46 31.44 -19.27
N ASP A 407 3.93 32.07 -20.35
CA ASP A 407 3.09 32.45 -21.49
C ASP A 407 3.68 31.91 -22.79
N LEU A 408 2.89 31.06 -23.46
CA LEU A 408 3.21 30.42 -24.73
C LEU A 408 2.08 30.68 -25.77
N GLN A 409 1.31 31.76 -25.60
CA GLN A 409 0.12 32.06 -26.41
C GLN A 409 0.12 33.46 -27.03
N THR A 410 0.56 34.49 -26.31
CA THR A 410 0.23 35.89 -26.63
C THR A 410 0.69 36.39 -28.00
N ASP A 411 1.81 35.91 -28.52
CA ASP A 411 2.38 36.42 -29.78
C ASP A 411 1.84 35.71 -31.05
N GLY A 412 1.07 34.63 -30.92
CA GLY A 412 0.35 34.00 -32.06
C GLY A 412 0.36 32.46 -32.11
N PRO A 413 -0.31 31.87 -33.11
CA PRO A 413 -0.71 30.46 -33.11
C PRO A 413 0.39 29.46 -33.55
N ASN A 414 1.61 29.92 -33.84
CA ASN A 414 2.72 29.07 -34.28
C ASN A 414 3.75 28.87 -33.16
N ILE A 415 3.29 28.60 -31.94
CA ILE A 415 4.13 28.29 -30.78
C ILE A 415 3.92 26.82 -30.45
N ASN A 416 5.00 26.03 -30.50
CA ASN A 416 5.02 24.61 -30.13
C ASN A 416 6.11 24.37 -29.08
N ILE A 417 5.72 24.52 -27.80
CA ILE A 417 6.59 24.39 -26.63
C ILE A 417 5.83 23.55 -25.59
N PRO A 418 5.94 22.20 -25.63
CA PRO A 418 5.29 21.33 -24.66
C PRO A 418 5.84 21.52 -23.24
N LEU A 419 4.96 21.60 -22.25
CA LEU A 419 5.34 21.76 -20.83
C LEU A 419 5.18 20.44 -20.06
N LEU A 420 6.23 20.02 -19.35
CA LEU A 420 6.22 18.93 -18.38
C LEU A 420 6.43 19.48 -16.97
N GLN A 421 5.43 19.29 -16.11
CA GLN A 421 5.46 19.66 -14.69
C GLN A 421 5.64 18.38 -13.84
N LEU A 422 6.89 18.12 -13.44
CA LEU A 422 7.28 16.98 -12.60
C LEU A 422 7.06 17.25 -11.11
N GLY A 423 7.31 18.48 -10.66
CA GLY A 423 7.38 18.82 -9.24
C GLY A 423 7.54 20.31 -8.98
N GLY A 424 7.62 20.68 -7.70
CA GLY A 424 7.77 22.08 -7.28
C GLY A 424 6.50 22.91 -7.42
N THR A 425 6.65 24.22 -7.57
CA THR A 425 5.55 25.19 -7.55
C THR A 425 5.66 26.18 -8.71
N ILE A 426 4.60 26.28 -9.52
CA ILE A 426 4.39 27.39 -10.44
C ILE A 426 3.45 28.40 -9.77
N THR A 427 3.84 29.67 -9.66
CA THR A 427 3.01 30.75 -9.10
C THR A 427 2.72 31.80 -10.15
N GLY A 428 1.43 31.98 -10.47
CA GLY A 428 0.93 32.75 -11.62
C GLY A 428 0.29 31.85 -12.68
N ASN A 429 -0.41 32.46 -13.66
CA ASN A 429 -1.11 31.72 -14.71
C ASN A 429 -0.12 31.01 -15.66
N VAL A 430 -0.57 29.91 -16.28
CA VAL A 430 0.14 29.16 -17.32
C VAL A 430 -0.72 29.19 -18.59
N LEU A 431 -0.23 29.85 -19.63
CA LEU A 431 -0.87 29.94 -20.94
C LEU A 431 -0.12 28.98 -21.88
N LEU A 432 -0.76 27.88 -22.28
CA LEU A 432 -0.12 26.76 -22.99
C LEU A 432 -0.04 26.95 -24.50
N ALA A 433 1.02 26.41 -25.08
CA ALA A 433 1.27 26.37 -26.53
C ALA A 433 0.18 25.63 -27.32
N THR A 434 0.18 25.84 -28.63
CA THR A 434 -0.77 25.25 -29.59
C THR A 434 -0.10 24.15 -30.41
N ASN A 435 -0.45 22.89 -30.14
CA ASN A 435 0.33 21.72 -30.57
C ASN A 435 -0.04 21.14 -31.97
N VAL A 436 -0.09 21.96 -33.03
CA VAL A 436 -0.15 21.43 -34.42
C VAL A 436 0.61 22.33 -35.40
N ASN A 437 1.31 21.74 -36.37
CA ASN A 437 1.79 22.44 -37.57
C ASN A 437 0.58 22.84 -38.44
N PRO A 438 0.40 24.13 -38.80
CA PRO A 438 -0.80 24.62 -39.50
C PRO A 438 -1.02 24.04 -40.91
N THR A 439 -0.11 23.21 -41.43
CA THR A 439 -0.17 22.64 -42.78
C THR A 439 -0.71 21.19 -42.85
N THR A 440 -0.90 20.50 -41.72
CA THR A 440 -1.42 19.11 -41.71
C THR A 440 -2.44 18.88 -40.59
N PRO A 441 -3.69 18.45 -40.90
CA PRO A 441 -4.71 18.13 -39.90
C PRO A 441 -4.48 16.73 -39.30
N LEU A 442 -3.30 16.52 -38.72
CA LEU A 442 -2.99 15.33 -37.93
C LEU A 442 -3.35 15.60 -36.46
N ALA A 443 -3.88 14.58 -35.79
CA ALA A 443 -4.16 14.66 -34.36
C ALA A 443 -2.86 14.99 -33.58
N PRO A 444 -2.92 15.85 -32.55
CA PRO A 444 -1.74 16.18 -31.75
C PRO A 444 -1.12 14.91 -31.14
N THR A 445 0.06 14.52 -31.62
CA THR A 445 0.80 13.34 -31.12
C THR A 445 1.63 13.64 -29.86
N ILE A 446 1.80 14.92 -29.54
CA ILE A 446 2.57 15.42 -28.39
C ILE A 446 1.62 16.22 -27.49
N PRO A 447 1.55 15.94 -26.16
CA PRO A 447 0.74 16.72 -25.24
C PRO A 447 1.25 18.15 -25.10
N ALA A 448 0.35 19.13 -25.07
CA ALA A 448 0.71 20.54 -24.82
C ALA A 448 1.16 20.73 -23.37
N PHE A 449 0.58 19.94 -22.46
CA PHE A 449 0.91 19.95 -21.05
C PHE A 449 0.83 18.53 -20.47
N THR A 450 1.84 18.15 -19.69
CA THR A 450 1.83 16.94 -18.86
C THR A 450 2.19 17.32 -17.43
N MET A 451 1.40 16.84 -16.47
CA MET A 451 1.58 17.10 -15.04
C MET A 451 1.60 15.77 -14.29
N THR A 452 2.76 15.45 -13.70
CA THR A 452 2.95 14.24 -12.88
C THR A 452 3.10 14.56 -11.39
N GLY A 453 3.31 15.83 -11.02
CA GLY A 453 3.49 16.26 -9.64
C GLY A 453 3.56 17.78 -9.45
N GLY A 454 3.80 18.22 -8.22
CA GLY A 454 3.89 19.65 -7.86
C GLY A 454 2.56 20.39 -7.82
N THR A 455 2.64 21.72 -7.76
CA THR A 455 1.49 22.62 -7.58
C THR A 455 1.52 23.78 -8.59
N ILE A 456 0.38 24.12 -9.19
CA ILE A 456 0.19 25.35 -9.97
C ILE A 456 -0.78 26.26 -9.21
N ASN A 457 -0.23 27.36 -8.69
CA ASN A 457 -0.94 28.46 -8.04
C ASN A 457 -1.32 29.53 -9.06
N GLY A 458 -2.25 29.16 -9.95
CA GLY A 458 -2.75 29.98 -11.04
C GLY A 458 -3.68 29.18 -11.95
N ASN A 459 -4.25 29.84 -12.95
CA ASN A 459 -5.05 29.18 -13.98
C ASN A 459 -4.15 28.53 -15.04
N VAL A 460 -4.60 27.41 -15.62
CA VAL A 460 -3.98 26.78 -16.79
C VAL A 460 -4.94 26.93 -17.96
N LEU A 461 -4.53 27.63 -19.01
CA LEU A 461 -5.33 27.85 -20.22
C LEU A 461 -4.70 27.11 -21.40
N SER A 462 -5.49 26.32 -22.14
CA SER A 462 -5.03 25.71 -23.40
C SER A 462 -5.14 26.70 -24.57
N GLY A 463 -4.46 26.38 -25.69
CA GLY A 463 -4.35 27.29 -26.82
C GLY A 463 -5.67 27.51 -27.57
N ALA A 464 -6.00 28.75 -27.90
CA ALA A 464 -7.26 29.11 -28.55
C ALA A 464 -7.30 28.88 -30.08
N ALA A 465 -6.19 28.47 -30.71
CA ALA A 465 -6.08 28.32 -32.18
C ALA A 465 -5.96 26.87 -32.67
N ASN A 466 -5.54 25.93 -31.81
CA ASN A 466 -5.41 24.51 -32.14
C ASN A 466 -5.76 23.65 -30.92
N ALA A 467 -6.28 22.44 -31.18
CA ALA A 467 -6.59 21.45 -30.15
C ALA A 467 -5.36 21.11 -29.28
N SER A 468 -5.57 20.98 -27.98
CA SER A 468 -4.55 20.67 -26.99
C SER A 468 -4.81 19.35 -26.27
N ILE A 469 -3.77 18.56 -26.02
CA ILE A 469 -3.84 17.40 -25.10
C ILE A 469 -3.18 17.76 -23.77
N LEU A 470 -3.90 17.56 -22.68
CA LEU A 470 -3.47 17.73 -21.29
C LEU A 470 -3.44 16.36 -20.59
N ASN A 471 -2.26 15.93 -20.13
CA ASN A 471 -2.08 14.69 -19.37
C ASN A 471 -1.86 14.99 -17.88
N LEU A 472 -2.82 14.64 -17.02
CA LEU A 472 -2.92 15.12 -15.64
C LEU A 472 -2.93 13.92 -14.66
N SER A 473 -1.74 13.38 -14.38
CA SER A 473 -1.56 12.14 -13.60
C SER A 473 -1.10 12.36 -12.15
N GLY A 474 -0.80 13.59 -11.74
CA GLY A 474 -0.44 13.91 -10.36
C GLY A 474 -0.33 15.41 -10.09
N GLY A 475 -0.15 15.78 -8.82
CA GLY A 475 -0.07 17.18 -8.38
C GLY A 475 -1.41 17.93 -8.29
N SER A 476 -1.36 19.25 -8.16
CA SER A 476 -2.55 20.09 -7.91
C SER A 476 -2.54 21.40 -8.70
N ILE A 477 -3.68 21.78 -9.28
CA ILE A 477 -3.93 23.08 -9.92
C ILE A 477 -5.00 23.80 -9.11
N THR A 478 -4.64 24.91 -8.47
CA THR A 478 -5.54 25.64 -7.54
C THR A 478 -6.36 26.73 -8.24
N GLY A 479 -5.98 27.13 -9.46
CA GLY A 479 -6.84 27.88 -10.37
C GLY A 479 -7.65 27.00 -11.31
N SER A 480 -8.39 27.61 -12.23
CA SER A 480 -9.15 26.90 -13.25
C SER A 480 -8.23 26.29 -14.32
N THR A 481 -8.56 25.09 -14.79
CA THR A 481 -8.03 24.52 -16.03
C THR A 481 -9.08 24.75 -17.11
N THR A 482 -8.78 25.57 -18.12
CA THR A 482 -9.74 26.00 -19.14
C THR A 482 -9.21 25.69 -20.54
N LEU A 483 -10.03 25.05 -21.36
CA LEU A 483 -9.69 24.68 -22.74
C LEU A 483 -10.03 25.79 -23.73
N GLY A 484 -9.26 25.87 -24.81
CA GLY A 484 -9.51 26.79 -25.92
C GLY A 484 -10.71 26.38 -26.78
N ASN A 485 -11.30 27.35 -27.47
CA ASN A 485 -12.57 27.21 -28.21
C ASN A 485 -12.55 26.32 -29.47
N VAL A 486 -11.46 25.59 -29.72
CA VAL A 486 -11.26 24.75 -30.91
C VAL A 486 -11.63 23.30 -30.59
N ALA A 487 -12.38 22.64 -31.48
CA ALA A 487 -12.77 21.26 -31.28
C ALA A 487 -11.56 20.30 -31.27
N GLY A 488 -11.64 19.27 -30.43
CA GLY A 488 -10.66 18.19 -30.35
C GLY A 488 -9.67 18.31 -29.19
N ASN A 489 -9.86 19.20 -28.21
CA ASN A 489 -9.05 19.14 -26.99
C ASN A 489 -9.29 17.83 -26.25
N VAL A 490 -8.25 17.32 -25.60
CA VAL A 490 -8.32 16.09 -24.80
C VAL A 490 -7.71 16.32 -23.42
N VAL A 491 -8.44 15.96 -22.37
CA VAL A 491 -7.94 16.00 -20.99
C VAL A 491 -7.94 14.59 -20.42
N ASN A 492 -6.76 14.06 -20.16
CA ASN A 492 -6.54 12.75 -19.55
C ASN A 492 -6.27 12.95 -18.05
N LEU A 493 -7.30 12.86 -17.22
CA LEU A 493 -7.20 13.03 -15.76
C LEU A 493 -7.15 11.67 -15.07
N SER A 494 -5.99 11.33 -14.50
CA SER A 494 -5.77 10.06 -13.78
C SER A 494 -5.29 10.22 -12.34
N GLY A 495 -4.82 11.42 -11.94
CA GLY A 495 -4.34 11.62 -10.56
C GLY A 495 -4.23 13.07 -10.06
N SER A 496 -4.26 14.08 -10.93
CA SER A 496 -4.18 15.48 -10.48
C SER A 496 -5.45 15.95 -9.74
N LYS A 497 -5.29 16.94 -8.87
CA LYS A 497 -6.39 17.67 -8.21
C LYS A 497 -6.60 19.03 -8.89
N LEU A 498 -7.82 19.33 -9.31
CA LEU A 498 -8.16 20.55 -10.05
C LEU A 498 -9.18 21.38 -9.26
N GLN A 499 -9.07 22.71 -9.27
CA GLN A 499 -10.14 23.55 -8.74
C GLN A 499 -11.37 23.47 -9.68
N ALA A 500 -11.20 23.79 -10.97
CA ALA A 500 -12.24 23.69 -11.98
C ALA A 500 -11.66 23.14 -13.28
N LEU A 501 -12.48 22.39 -14.04
CA LEU A 501 -12.16 21.93 -15.38
C LEU A 501 -13.25 22.40 -16.35
N ASN A 502 -12.90 23.35 -17.21
CA ASN A 502 -13.81 24.01 -18.15
C ASN A 502 -13.39 23.66 -19.59
N GLY A 503 -14.30 23.12 -20.39
CA GLY A 503 -14.16 23.03 -21.84
C GLY A 503 -14.41 24.35 -22.55
N GLY A 504 -14.15 24.37 -23.85
CA GLY A 504 -14.33 25.51 -24.73
C GLY A 504 -15.73 25.61 -25.33
N THR A 505 -15.82 26.19 -26.54
CA THR A 505 -16.99 26.12 -27.42
C THR A 505 -16.86 25.08 -28.55
N GLY A 506 -15.81 24.26 -28.50
CA GLY A 506 -15.55 23.19 -29.46
C GLY A 506 -15.72 21.82 -28.80
N ASN A 507 -15.98 20.78 -29.59
CA ASN A 507 -16.20 19.44 -29.06
C ASN A 507 -14.94 18.91 -28.34
N ASP A 508 -15.01 18.80 -27.01
CA ASP A 508 -13.90 18.40 -26.15
C ASP A 508 -14.08 16.95 -25.64
N THR A 509 -12.96 16.30 -25.29
CA THR A 509 -12.95 14.93 -24.73
C THR A 509 -12.27 14.89 -23.37
N PHE A 510 -13.02 14.49 -22.35
CA PHE A 510 -12.55 14.32 -20.97
C PHE A 510 -12.43 12.83 -20.68
N ASN A 511 -11.22 12.33 -20.45
CA ASN A 511 -10.92 10.94 -20.09
C ASN A 511 -10.56 10.88 -18.61
N LEU A 512 -11.41 10.27 -17.79
CA LEU A 512 -11.19 10.12 -16.35
C LEU A 512 -10.85 8.68 -16.00
N SER A 513 -9.77 8.50 -15.24
CA SER A 513 -9.43 7.22 -14.58
C SER A 513 -8.96 7.41 -13.13
N GLY A 514 -9.14 8.62 -12.59
CA GLY A 514 -8.73 9.02 -11.25
C GLY A 514 -8.70 10.56 -11.12
N GLY A 515 -7.95 11.07 -10.14
CA GLY A 515 -7.89 12.51 -9.84
C GLY A 515 -9.20 13.07 -9.24
N SER A 516 -9.30 14.40 -9.16
CA SER A 516 -10.51 15.08 -8.64
C SER A 516 -10.65 16.51 -9.17
N PHE A 517 -11.88 17.01 -9.26
CA PHE A 517 -12.22 18.41 -9.56
C PHE A 517 -13.33 18.91 -8.62
N THR A 518 -13.52 20.22 -8.45
CA THR A 518 -14.70 20.77 -7.72
C THR A 518 -15.87 21.12 -8.64
N VAL A 519 -15.61 21.30 -9.94
CA VAL A 519 -16.62 21.37 -11.02
C VAL A 519 -15.98 20.91 -12.33
N LEU A 520 -16.77 20.22 -13.15
CA LEU A 520 -16.46 19.98 -14.56
C LEU A 520 -17.59 20.57 -15.41
N ASN A 521 -17.24 21.39 -16.40
CA ASN A 521 -18.17 22.02 -17.31
C ASN A 521 -17.66 21.82 -18.74
N GLY A 522 -18.42 21.14 -19.61
CA GLY A 522 -18.03 20.99 -21.03
C GLY A 522 -17.97 22.31 -21.78
N GLY A 523 -18.71 23.33 -21.32
CA GLY A 523 -18.82 24.59 -22.03
C GLY A 523 -19.91 24.51 -23.08
N GLY A 524 -19.53 24.51 -24.36
CA GLY A 524 -20.44 24.31 -25.48
C GLY A 524 -19.81 23.45 -26.56
N GLY A 525 -20.61 22.58 -27.17
CA GLY A 525 -20.10 21.60 -28.14
C GLY A 525 -20.83 20.27 -27.98
N ALA A 526 -20.34 19.26 -28.67
CA ALA A 526 -20.77 17.86 -28.54
C ALA A 526 -19.77 17.08 -27.67
N ASP A 527 -19.60 17.52 -26.43
CA ASP A 527 -18.53 17.04 -25.54
C ASP A 527 -18.74 15.61 -25.05
N ILE A 528 -17.62 14.92 -24.83
CA ILE A 528 -17.59 13.51 -24.43
C ILE A 528 -16.82 13.36 -23.12
N LEU A 529 -17.47 12.76 -22.12
CA LEU A 529 -16.83 12.28 -20.90
C LEU A 529 -16.71 10.76 -20.93
N ASN A 530 -15.49 10.25 -20.90
CA ASN A 530 -15.17 8.82 -20.80
C ASN A 530 -14.67 8.50 -19.39
N ILE A 531 -15.34 7.58 -18.70
CA ILE A 531 -14.86 6.97 -17.46
C ILE A 531 -14.18 5.64 -17.85
N ASN A 532 -12.85 5.61 -17.74
CA ASN A 532 -11.99 4.52 -18.21
C ASN A 532 -11.40 3.66 -17.08
N GLY A 533 -11.81 3.90 -15.84
CA GLY A 533 -11.44 3.16 -14.65
C GLY A 533 -12.31 3.60 -13.47
N ASN A 534 -12.00 3.12 -12.26
CA ASN A 534 -12.76 3.49 -11.06
C ASN A 534 -12.71 5.00 -10.80
N PHE A 535 -13.87 5.64 -10.72
CA PHE A 535 -13.99 7.09 -10.50
C PHE A 535 -15.18 7.41 -9.59
N THR A 536 -14.95 8.27 -8.59
CA THR A 536 -16.00 8.74 -7.67
C THR A 536 -16.21 10.23 -7.86
N GLN A 537 -17.34 10.58 -8.47
CA GLN A 537 -17.75 11.97 -8.65
C GLN A 537 -18.27 12.54 -7.33
N THR A 538 -17.53 13.49 -6.76
CA THR A 538 -17.92 14.31 -5.60
C THR A 538 -18.38 15.73 -5.97
N ALA A 539 -18.36 16.06 -7.27
CA ALA A 539 -18.52 17.41 -7.79
C ALA A 539 -19.53 17.47 -8.95
N VAL A 540 -20.08 18.66 -9.22
CA VAL A 540 -21.07 18.86 -10.29
C VAL A 540 -20.42 18.72 -11.68
N ILE A 541 -21.13 18.02 -12.58
CA ILE A 541 -20.80 17.93 -14.00
C ILE A 541 -21.87 18.69 -14.79
N ASN A 542 -21.47 19.63 -15.66
CA ASN A 542 -22.38 20.45 -16.46
C ASN A 542 -22.02 20.38 -17.95
N ASN A 543 -23.03 20.49 -18.82
CA ASN A 543 -22.90 20.65 -20.26
C ASN A 543 -22.00 19.59 -20.92
N ILE A 544 -22.16 18.32 -20.52
CA ILE A 544 -21.53 17.19 -21.20
C ILE A 544 -22.63 16.38 -21.89
N PRO A 545 -22.86 16.57 -23.21
CA PRO A 545 -23.93 15.90 -23.94
C PRO A 545 -23.82 14.38 -23.95
N THR A 546 -22.59 13.83 -23.94
CA THR A 546 -22.34 12.38 -23.98
C THR A 546 -21.44 11.92 -22.82
N ILE A 547 -21.96 11.03 -21.98
CA ILE A 547 -21.15 10.33 -20.96
C ILE A 547 -21.02 8.85 -21.36
N LYS A 548 -19.84 8.26 -21.15
CA LYS A 548 -19.51 6.85 -21.43
C LYS A 548 -18.77 6.25 -20.25
N VAL A 549 -19.33 5.22 -19.62
CA VAL A 549 -18.62 4.37 -18.65
C VAL A 549 -18.06 3.18 -19.43
N ASN A 550 -16.76 3.22 -19.70
CA ASN A 550 -16.09 2.23 -20.56
C ASN A 550 -15.52 1.05 -19.76
N ASN A 551 -15.04 1.29 -18.54
CA ASN A 551 -14.42 0.27 -17.69
C ASN A 551 -14.44 0.71 -16.22
N GLY A 552 -14.55 -0.25 -15.30
CA GLY A 552 -14.52 0.00 -13.86
C GLY A 552 -15.82 0.59 -13.31
N LEU A 553 -15.79 1.00 -12.04
CA LEU A 553 -16.93 1.53 -11.30
C LEU A 553 -16.96 3.06 -11.32
N TYR A 554 -18.02 3.62 -11.89
CA TYR A 554 -18.38 5.03 -11.77
C TYR A 554 -19.37 5.26 -10.62
N THR A 555 -18.93 5.90 -9.54
CA THR A 555 -19.78 6.25 -8.41
C THR A 555 -20.23 7.70 -8.50
N VAL A 556 -21.54 7.94 -8.61
CA VAL A 556 -22.15 9.27 -8.74
C VAL A 556 -22.73 9.72 -7.41
N ASN A 557 -22.05 10.69 -6.78
CA ASN A 557 -22.46 11.32 -5.52
C ASN A 557 -22.88 12.80 -5.69
N ALA A 558 -22.97 13.33 -6.91
CA ALA A 558 -23.29 14.72 -7.20
C ALA A 558 -24.07 14.88 -8.52
N GLN A 559 -24.62 16.07 -8.73
CA GLN A 559 -25.49 16.39 -9.87
C GLN A 559 -24.75 16.35 -11.23
N ILE A 560 -25.47 15.91 -12.26
CA ILE A 560 -25.06 15.93 -13.67
C ILE A 560 -26.12 16.70 -14.45
N ASN A 561 -25.72 17.70 -15.24
CA ASN A 561 -26.59 18.58 -16.02
C ASN A 561 -26.18 18.62 -17.50
N GLY A 562 -27.16 18.77 -18.40
CA GLY A 562 -26.91 18.95 -19.84
C GLY A 562 -26.52 17.69 -20.61
N THR A 563 -26.63 16.50 -20.00
CA THR A 563 -26.39 15.22 -20.69
C THR A 563 -27.61 14.77 -21.48
N SER A 564 -27.39 14.36 -22.72
CA SER A 564 -28.39 13.85 -23.66
C SER A 564 -28.30 12.34 -23.87
N THR A 565 -27.10 11.77 -23.74
CA THR A 565 -26.84 10.34 -23.90
C THR A 565 -25.85 9.87 -22.85
N PHE A 566 -26.17 8.79 -22.16
CA PHE A 566 -25.32 8.17 -21.16
C PHE A 566 -25.19 6.68 -21.50
N ASN A 567 -23.97 6.23 -21.78
CA ASN A 567 -23.71 4.84 -22.17
C ASN A 567 -22.90 4.14 -21.07
N ILE A 568 -23.43 3.05 -20.54
CA ILE A 568 -22.69 2.12 -19.68
C ILE A 568 -22.28 0.96 -20.58
N ASN A 569 -21.04 1.00 -21.05
CA ASN A 569 -20.51 0.03 -22.02
C ASN A 569 -20.13 -1.28 -21.33
N ALA A 570 -19.83 -2.32 -22.11
CA ALA A 570 -19.43 -3.63 -21.59
C ALA A 570 -18.17 -3.51 -20.71
N GLY A 571 -18.24 -4.02 -19.47
CA GLY A 571 -17.17 -3.88 -18.47
C GLY A 571 -17.23 -2.59 -17.63
N GLY A 572 -18.11 -1.65 -17.97
CA GLY A 572 -18.44 -0.49 -17.15
C GLY A 572 -19.56 -0.78 -16.16
N SER A 573 -19.44 -0.25 -14.94
CA SER A 573 -20.51 -0.29 -13.93
C SER A 573 -20.74 1.09 -13.33
N MET A 574 -21.98 1.41 -12.97
CA MET A 574 -22.37 2.68 -12.37
C MET A 574 -23.18 2.47 -11.09
N VAL A 575 -22.87 3.25 -10.06
CA VAL A 575 -23.63 3.31 -8.80
C VAL A 575 -24.07 4.75 -8.55
N THR A 576 -25.36 4.97 -8.22
CA THR A 576 -25.86 6.29 -7.80
C THR A 576 -26.18 6.29 -6.31
N ASN A 577 -25.51 7.15 -5.53
CA ASN A 577 -25.78 7.37 -4.09
C ASN A 577 -26.47 8.71 -3.81
N PHE A 578 -26.73 9.49 -4.85
CA PHE A 578 -27.25 10.85 -4.75
C PHE A 578 -28.70 10.89 -5.19
N ASN A 579 -29.54 11.55 -4.39
CA ASN A 579 -30.88 11.94 -4.81
C ASN A 579 -30.79 13.31 -5.51
N PRO A 580 -31.02 13.41 -6.84
CA PRO A 580 -30.97 14.67 -7.59
C PRO A 580 -32.15 15.57 -7.23
N LEU A 581 -32.03 16.26 -6.09
CA LEU A 581 -32.87 17.38 -5.71
C LEU A 581 -32.74 18.49 -6.76
N ASN A 582 -33.73 18.57 -7.65
CA ASN A 582 -33.88 19.55 -8.74
C ASN A 582 -32.83 19.48 -9.87
N GLY A 583 -32.92 18.41 -10.65
CA GLY A 583 -32.32 18.35 -12.00
C GLY A 583 -32.60 17.02 -12.68
N SER A 584 -33.71 16.93 -13.44
CA SER A 584 -33.98 15.74 -14.26
C SER A 584 -32.86 15.60 -15.31
N LEU A 585 -32.20 14.45 -15.34
CA LEU A 585 -31.23 14.16 -16.39
C LEU A 585 -32.03 13.93 -17.68
N ALA A 586 -31.97 14.84 -18.64
CA ALA A 586 -32.65 14.69 -19.93
C ALA A 586 -31.93 13.68 -20.86
N ALA A 587 -31.28 12.66 -20.29
CA ALA A 587 -30.44 11.70 -20.98
C ALA A 587 -31.17 10.40 -21.29
N ASN A 588 -30.86 9.85 -22.45
CA ASN A 588 -31.13 8.47 -22.80
C ASN A 588 -30.01 7.59 -22.20
N ILE A 589 -30.36 6.66 -21.32
CA ILE A 589 -29.43 5.69 -20.74
C ILE A 589 -29.39 4.44 -21.61
N ASN A 590 -28.21 4.05 -22.09
CA ASN A 590 -27.97 2.76 -22.74
C ASN A 590 -27.09 1.91 -21.82
N ILE A 591 -27.60 0.78 -21.35
CA ILE A 591 -26.80 -0.23 -20.65
C ILE A 591 -26.45 -1.31 -21.69
N ALA A 592 -25.17 -1.53 -21.94
CA ALA A 592 -24.69 -2.56 -22.85
C ALA A 592 -24.70 -3.95 -22.18
N ALA A 593 -24.57 -5.02 -22.98
CA ALA A 593 -24.32 -6.36 -22.45
C ALA A 593 -23.04 -6.35 -21.59
N ASN A 594 -23.09 -6.99 -20.42
CA ASN A 594 -22.05 -6.95 -19.39
C ASN A 594 -21.72 -5.54 -18.85
N GLY A 595 -22.62 -4.56 -19.03
CA GLY A 595 -22.64 -3.30 -18.30
C GLY A 595 -23.62 -3.36 -17.12
N GLY A 596 -23.38 -2.56 -16.08
CA GLY A 596 -24.21 -2.55 -14.86
C GLY A 596 -24.63 -1.15 -14.39
N LEU A 597 -25.88 -1.00 -13.95
CA LEU A 597 -26.39 0.19 -13.24
C LEU A 597 -27.05 -0.22 -11.92
N THR A 598 -26.60 0.36 -10.80
CA THR A 598 -27.17 0.14 -9.47
C THR A 598 -27.64 1.45 -8.85
N ILE A 599 -28.92 1.50 -8.44
CA ILE A 599 -29.50 2.61 -7.69
C ILE A 599 -29.54 2.24 -6.21
N ASN A 600 -28.76 2.95 -5.38
CA ASN A 600 -28.64 2.64 -3.94
C ASN A 600 -29.80 3.21 -3.11
N PRO A 601 -29.97 2.74 -1.84
CA PRO A 601 -31.08 3.15 -0.98
C PRO A 601 -31.21 4.67 -0.84
N GLY A 602 -32.45 5.18 -0.87
CA GLY A 602 -32.75 6.62 -0.74
C GLY A 602 -32.41 7.48 -1.95
N SER A 603 -31.87 6.91 -3.04
CA SER A 603 -31.53 7.64 -4.27
C SER A 603 -32.65 7.53 -5.32
N THR A 604 -32.98 8.61 -6.03
CA THR A 604 -33.96 8.60 -7.14
C THR A 604 -33.32 9.08 -8.45
N PHE A 605 -32.80 8.17 -9.27
CA PHE A 605 -32.15 8.56 -10.53
C PHE A 605 -33.21 8.83 -11.61
N THR A 606 -33.35 10.09 -12.04
CA THR A 606 -34.38 10.51 -13.01
C THR A 606 -33.79 10.76 -14.39
N VAL A 607 -34.31 10.08 -15.42
CA VAL A 607 -33.75 10.00 -16.78
C VAL A 607 -34.84 10.10 -17.87
N ALA A 608 -34.45 10.32 -19.13
CA ALA A 608 -35.38 10.49 -20.25
C ALA A 608 -35.85 9.17 -20.87
N GLN A 609 -34.93 8.26 -21.21
CA GLN A 609 -35.23 6.95 -21.78
C GLN A 609 -34.23 5.94 -21.19
N VAL A 610 -34.60 4.66 -21.14
CA VAL A 610 -33.67 3.59 -20.74
C VAL A 610 -33.76 2.41 -21.71
N ASN A 611 -32.61 2.01 -22.23
CA ASN A 611 -32.43 0.82 -23.05
C ASN A 611 -31.45 -0.13 -22.35
N ASN A 612 -31.96 -1.16 -21.70
CA ASN A 612 -31.22 -2.12 -20.91
C ASN A 612 -30.89 -3.39 -21.72
N ASN A 613 -29.60 -3.60 -22.01
CA ASN A 613 -29.03 -4.83 -22.57
C ASN A 613 -28.14 -5.59 -21.57
N GLY A 614 -28.03 -5.09 -20.32
CA GLY A 614 -27.11 -5.59 -19.31
C GLY A 614 -27.84 -5.83 -17.97
N LEU A 615 -27.24 -5.34 -16.88
CA LEU A 615 -27.80 -5.45 -15.54
C LEU A 615 -28.30 -4.10 -15.04
N LEU A 616 -29.56 -4.06 -14.60
CA LEU A 616 -30.11 -2.98 -13.77
C LEU A 616 -30.41 -3.55 -12.37
N SER A 617 -29.93 -2.90 -11.32
CA SER A 617 -30.30 -3.19 -9.93
C SER A 617 -30.86 -1.95 -9.25
N THR A 618 -31.91 -2.14 -8.46
CA THR A 618 -32.49 -1.11 -7.59
C THR A 618 -32.55 -1.66 -6.17
N GLN A 619 -31.85 -1.01 -5.24
CA GLN A 619 -31.81 -1.39 -3.82
C GLN A 619 -33.06 -0.90 -3.07
N PRO A 620 -33.37 -1.36 -1.85
CA PRO A 620 -34.60 -0.97 -1.16
C PRO A 620 -34.68 0.54 -0.94
N GLY A 621 -35.77 1.17 -1.41
CA GLY A 621 -35.93 2.63 -1.38
C GLY A 621 -35.09 3.40 -2.42
N GLY A 622 -34.37 2.69 -3.30
CA GLY A 622 -33.74 3.25 -4.51
C GLY A 622 -34.72 3.21 -5.68
N THR A 623 -34.85 4.32 -6.41
CA THR A 623 -35.81 4.45 -7.52
C THR A 623 -35.11 4.85 -8.83
N LEU A 624 -35.35 4.11 -9.91
CA LEU A 624 -35.09 4.57 -11.28
C LEU A 624 -36.37 5.19 -11.85
N SER A 625 -36.33 6.48 -12.19
CA SER A 625 -37.48 7.24 -12.71
C SER A 625 -37.26 7.61 -14.18
N VAL A 626 -38.13 7.14 -15.08
CA VAL A 626 -37.96 7.29 -16.53
C VAL A 626 -39.11 8.10 -17.13
N THR A 627 -38.82 9.30 -17.61
CA THR A 627 -39.86 10.24 -18.11
C THR A 627 -40.40 9.88 -19.50
N GLY A 628 -39.66 9.09 -20.27
CA GLY A 628 -40.09 8.39 -21.48
C GLY A 628 -40.31 6.90 -21.19
N ASN A 629 -39.86 6.02 -22.09
CA ASN A 629 -40.05 4.57 -22.02
C ASN A 629 -38.84 3.86 -21.36
N TYR A 630 -39.11 2.71 -20.76
CA TYR A 630 -38.10 1.72 -20.38
C TYR A 630 -38.17 0.53 -21.36
N SER A 631 -37.03 0.05 -21.84
CA SER A 631 -36.92 -1.16 -22.64
C SER A 631 -35.85 -2.08 -22.07
N GLN A 632 -36.19 -3.35 -21.86
CA GLN A 632 -35.27 -4.40 -21.46
C GLN A 632 -35.23 -5.48 -22.54
N ASN A 633 -34.04 -5.70 -23.09
CA ASN A 633 -33.84 -6.58 -24.23
C ASN A 633 -33.53 -8.02 -23.83
N ALA A 634 -33.54 -8.93 -24.79
CA ALA A 634 -33.19 -10.33 -24.58
C ALA A 634 -31.77 -10.44 -23.97
N GLY A 635 -31.62 -11.28 -22.94
CA GLY A 635 -30.37 -11.44 -22.18
C GLY A 635 -30.11 -10.37 -21.11
N ALA A 636 -30.90 -9.30 -21.05
CA ALA A 636 -30.79 -8.28 -20.00
C ALA A 636 -31.61 -8.65 -18.75
N GLY A 637 -31.10 -8.28 -17.58
CA GLY A 637 -31.71 -8.57 -16.28
C GLY A 637 -32.06 -7.31 -15.48
N TYR A 638 -33.18 -7.39 -14.74
CA TYR A 638 -33.56 -6.43 -13.72
C TYR A 638 -33.59 -7.09 -12.34
N TYR A 639 -32.89 -6.49 -11.37
CA TYR A 639 -32.60 -7.04 -10.05
C TYR A 639 -33.16 -6.10 -8.97
N PRO A 640 -34.50 -6.10 -8.74
CA PRO A 640 -35.12 -5.36 -7.66
C PRO A 640 -34.84 -6.05 -6.32
N VAL A 641 -34.25 -5.31 -5.38
CA VAL A 641 -34.06 -5.79 -4.00
C VAL A 641 -35.25 -5.37 -3.15
N VAL A 642 -35.83 -6.29 -2.39
CA VAL A 642 -36.94 -6.05 -1.47
C VAL A 642 -36.46 -6.19 -0.02
N SER A 643 -37.09 -5.48 0.91
CA SER A 643 -36.80 -5.59 2.34
C SER A 643 -38.06 -5.79 3.18
N ASN A 644 -37.88 -6.04 4.47
CA ASN A 644 -38.98 -5.92 5.42
C ASN A 644 -39.52 -4.47 5.45
N GLY A 645 -40.77 -4.29 5.90
CA GLY A 645 -41.48 -3.00 5.93
C GLY A 645 -42.06 -2.55 4.58
N GLY A 646 -42.03 -3.39 3.54
CA GLY A 646 -42.59 -3.08 2.22
C GLY A 646 -41.71 -2.20 1.33
N ALA A 647 -40.53 -1.79 1.78
CA ALA A 647 -39.58 -1.06 0.94
C ALA A 647 -38.98 -1.97 -0.14
N THR A 648 -38.79 -1.41 -1.33
CA THR A 648 -38.36 -2.12 -2.53
C THR A 648 -37.56 -1.19 -3.43
N GLY A 649 -36.69 -1.76 -4.26
CA GLY A 649 -36.13 -1.06 -5.41
C GLY A 649 -37.18 -0.92 -6.51
N LEU A 650 -37.43 0.31 -6.94
CA LEU A 650 -38.53 0.66 -7.84
C LEU A 650 -38.01 1.13 -9.20
N LEU A 651 -38.54 0.55 -10.28
CA LEU A 651 -38.56 1.15 -11.61
C LEU A 651 -39.89 1.88 -11.81
N THR A 652 -39.87 3.19 -11.98
CA THR A 652 -41.06 3.98 -12.35
C THR A 652 -40.86 4.64 -13.71
N THR A 653 -41.90 4.63 -14.55
CA THR A 653 -41.86 5.24 -15.88
C THR A 653 -43.18 5.92 -16.24
N THR A 654 -43.13 7.11 -16.85
CA THR A 654 -44.34 7.78 -17.37
C THR A 654 -44.71 7.34 -18.79
N GLY A 655 -43.77 6.72 -19.51
CA GLY A 655 -44.03 6.00 -20.75
C GLY A 655 -44.35 4.52 -20.50
N THR A 656 -44.02 3.68 -21.49
CA THR A 656 -44.22 2.22 -21.43
C THR A 656 -43.00 1.51 -20.86
N ALA A 657 -43.20 0.50 -20.01
CA ALA A 657 -42.16 -0.46 -19.63
C ALA A 657 -42.24 -1.71 -20.50
N THR A 658 -41.28 -1.89 -21.42
CA THR A 658 -41.24 -3.03 -22.35
C THR A 658 -40.22 -4.07 -21.91
N PHE A 659 -40.67 -5.29 -21.65
CA PHE A 659 -39.84 -6.45 -21.34
C PHE A 659 -39.87 -7.42 -22.52
N ASN A 660 -38.81 -7.41 -23.33
CA ASN A 660 -38.71 -8.26 -24.52
C ASN A 660 -38.50 -9.73 -24.14
N ALA A 661 -38.93 -10.65 -25.01
CA ALA A 661 -38.79 -12.09 -24.79
C ALA A 661 -37.32 -12.48 -24.56
N GLY A 662 -37.06 -13.28 -23.52
CA GLY A 662 -35.71 -13.65 -23.09
C GLY A 662 -35.02 -12.64 -22.16
N SER A 663 -35.72 -11.60 -21.70
CA SER A 663 -35.29 -10.77 -20.56
C SER A 663 -35.64 -11.43 -19.21
N THR A 664 -34.90 -11.12 -18.14
CA THR A 664 -35.08 -11.72 -16.82
C THR A 664 -35.39 -10.69 -15.72
N MET A 665 -36.10 -11.13 -14.68
CA MET A 665 -36.25 -10.41 -13.42
C MET A 665 -35.75 -11.32 -12.31
N ASN A 666 -34.78 -10.86 -11.51
CA ASN A 666 -34.15 -11.64 -10.46
C ASN A 666 -34.21 -10.87 -9.13
N PRO A 667 -35.34 -10.96 -8.40
CA PRO A 667 -35.48 -10.31 -7.10
C PRO A 667 -34.60 -10.96 -6.03
N SER A 668 -34.13 -10.16 -5.10
CA SER A 668 -33.44 -10.64 -3.90
C SER A 668 -34.01 -10.03 -2.62
N LEU A 669 -33.95 -10.79 -1.53
CA LEU A 669 -34.45 -10.41 -0.22
C LEU A 669 -33.30 -9.85 0.64
N LEU A 670 -33.46 -8.62 1.13
CA LEU A 670 -32.52 -7.96 2.04
C LEU A 670 -33.27 -7.56 3.33
N THR A 671 -33.46 -8.54 4.22
CA THR A 671 -34.17 -8.36 5.50
C THR A 671 -33.26 -7.97 6.66
N GLY A 672 -31.95 -8.20 6.56
CA GLY A 672 -31.03 -8.10 7.69
C GLY A 672 -31.36 -9.09 8.82
N GLY A 673 -32.06 -10.19 8.51
CA GLY A 673 -32.49 -11.19 9.49
C GLY A 673 -33.86 -10.97 10.11
N VAL A 674 -34.67 -10.03 9.60
CA VAL A 674 -36.02 -9.77 10.13
C VAL A 674 -37.10 -10.37 9.23
N PHE A 675 -37.83 -11.37 9.75
CA PHE A 675 -38.87 -12.15 9.06
C PHE A 675 -39.87 -11.32 8.23
N VAL A 676 -40.22 -11.81 7.03
CA VAL A 676 -41.22 -11.24 6.12
C VAL A 676 -42.34 -12.25 5.88
N ALA A 677 -43.50 -11.96 6.46
CA ALA A 677 -44.67 -12.83 6.32
C ALA A 677 -45.04 -13.11 4.85
N PRO A 678 -45.48 -14.35 4.54
CA PRO A 678 -45.88 -14.72 3.18
C PRO A 678 -47.10 -13.91 2.73
N GLY A 679 -47.17 -13.64 1.44
CA GLY A 679 -48.16 -12.74 0.84
C GLY A 679 -47.73 -11.27 0.82
N ALA A 680 -46.57 -10.90 1.35
CA ALA A 680 -46.01 -9.54 1.24
C ALA A 680 -45.86 -9.13 -0.24
N GLN A 681 -46.41 -7.96 -0.60
CA GLN A 681 -46.45 -7.47 -1.98
C GLN A 681 -45.51 -6.28 -2.20
N TYR A 682 -44.73 -6.35 -3.27
CA TYR A 682 -43.73 -5.36 -3.65
C TYR A 682 -43.98 -4.89 -5.08
N THR A 683 -44.36 -3.63 -5.26
CA THR A 683 -44.46 -3.02 -6.60
C THR A 683 -43.06 -2.65 -7.06
N VAL A 684 -42.47 -3.50 -7.92
CA VAL A 684 -41.10 -3.30 -8.45
C VAL A 684 -41.09 -2.51 -9.76
N VAL A 685 -42.19 -2.52 -10.51
CA VAL A 685 -42.33 -1.73 -11.74
C VAL A 685 -43.66 -0.97 -11.70
N ASN A 686 -43.63 0.32 -12.01
CA ASN A 686 -44.81 1.17 -12.23
C ASN A 686 -44.65 1.91 -13.58
N ALA A 687 -45.61 1.77 -14.48
CA ALA A 687 -45.56 2.29 -15.84
C ALA A 687 -46.87 2.98 -16.23
N ALA A 688 -46.88 4.30 -16.31
CA ALA A 688 -48.11 5.08 -16.47
C ALA A 688 -48.77 4.92 -17.86
N ALA A 689 -47.99 4.65 -18.91
CA ALA A 689 -48.52 4.27 -20.23
C ALA A 689 -48.58 2.75 -20.46
N GLY A 690 -48.25 1.95 -19.43
CA GLY A 690 -48.47 0.51 -19.38
C GLY A 690 -47.21 -0.36 -19.45
N VAL A 691 -47.37 -1.62 -19.04
CA VAL A 691 -46.35 -2.68 -19.12
C VAL A 691 -46.60 -3.54 -20.36
N VAL A 692 -45.55 -3.80 -21.14
CA VAL A 692 -45.59 -4.59 -22.38
C VAL A 692 -44.66 -5.79 -22.26
N GLY A 693 -45.20 -7.01 -22.43
CA GLY A 693 -44.47 -8.25 -22.21
C GLY A 693 -44.34 -8.61 -20.72
N ALA A 694 -43.60 -9.68 -20.43
CA ALA A 694 -43.31 -10.12 -19.08
C ALA A 694 -41.89 -10.72 -19.03
N PRO A 695 -41.04 -10.31 -18.08
CA PRO A 695 -39.72 -10.91 -17.92
C PRO A 695 -39.84 -12.33 -17.34
N THR A 696 -38.85 -13.18 -17.62
CA THR A 696 -38.72 -14.48 -16.95
C THR A 696 -38.28 -14.25 -15.50
N LEU A 697 -39.13 -14.62 -14.54
CA LEU A 697 -38.80 -14.54 -13.13
C LEU A 697 -37.79 -15.63 -12.77
N VAL A 698 -36.64 -15.21 -12.26
CA VAL A 698 -35.59 -16.05 -11.66
C VAL A 698 -35.81 -16.03 -10.16
N GLN A 699 -35.81 -17.19 -9.51
CA GLN A 699 -35.98 -17.25 -8.05
C GLN A 699 -34.67 -16.89 -7.33
N PRO A 700 -34.74 -16.27 -6.14
CA PRO A 700 -33.57 -16.05 -5.29
C PRO A 700 -32.96 -17.39 -4.86
N GLN A 701 -31.70 -17.37 -4.45
CA GLN A 701 -31.07 -18.51 -3.80
C GLN A 701 -31.54 -18.59 -2.34
N SER A 702 -32.68 -19.26 -2.11
CA SER A 702 -33.23 -19.56 -0.79
C SER A 702 -33.93 -20.92 -0.80
N ALA A 703 -33.88 -21.63 0.33
CA ALA A 703 -34.62 -22.87 0.56
C ALA A 703 -36.12 -22.66 0.81
N LEU A 704 -36.50 -21.48 1.30
CA LEU A 704 -37.89 -21.16 1.69
C LEU A 704 -38.53 -20.09 0.80
N VAL A 705 -37.77 -19.05 0.44
CA VAL A 705 -38.31 -17.85 -0.20
C VAL A 705 -38.40 -18.02 -1.71
N PHE A 706 -39.61 -17.87 -2.26
CA PHE A 706 -39.83 -17.74 -3.69
C PHE A 706 -40.82 -16.62 -4.00
N PHE A 707 -40.65 -15.98 -5.15
CA PHE A 707 -41.55 -14.93 -5.62
C PHE A 707 -42.52 -15.48 -6.67
N SER A 708 -43.74 -14.97 -6.62
CA SER A 708 -44.68 -15.01 -7.75
C SER A 708 -44.81 -13.60 -8.33
N GLN A 709 -44.91 -13.48 -9.66
CA GLN A 709 -45.09 -12.19 -10.33
C GLN A 709 -46.52 -12.03 -10.83
N THR A 710 -47.11 -10.86 -10.57
CA THR A 710 -48.38 -10.41 -11.16
C THR A 710 -48.09 -9.23 -12.07
N VAL A 711 -48.33 -9.39 -13.37
CA VAL A 711 -48.22 -8.31 -14.37
C VAL A 711 -49.60 -7.72 -14.61
N ASN A 712 -49.83 -6.52 -14.08
CA ASN A 712 -51.04 -5.73 -14.32
C ASN A 712 -50.79 -4.74 -15.48
N PRO A 713 -51.84 -4.10 -16.04
CA PRO A 713 -51.68 -3.16 -17.15
C PRO A 713 -50.64 -2.07 -16.92
N ASN A 714 -50.50 -1.56 -15.69
CA ASN A 714 -49.62 -0.44 -15.34
C ASN A 714 -48.53 -0.78 -14.32
N ASN A 715 -48.42 -2.02 -13.81
CA ASN A 715 -47.39 -2.36 -12.82
C ASN A 715 -47.02 -3.84 -12.81
N ILE A 716 -45.83 -4.15 -12.30
CA ILE A 716 -45.43 -5.50 -11.92
C ILE A 716 -45.31 -5.55 -10.40
N VAL A 717 -46.07 -6.45 -9.79
CA VAL A 717 -46.04 -6.73 -8.35
C VAL A 717 -45.43 -8.10 -8.14
N LEU A 718 -44.41 -8.16 -7.28
CA LEU A 718 -43.90 -9.41 -6.75
C LEU A 718 -44.60 -9.72 -5.43
N THR A 719 -45.09 -10.93 -5.28
CA THR A 719 -45.60 -11.45 -4.01
C THR A 719 -44.59 -12.46 -3.48
N LEU A 720 -44.07 -12.21 -2.28
CA LEU A 720 -43.22 -13.15 -1.56
C LEU A 720 -44.09 -14.31 -1.06
N ASN A 721 -43.65 -15.53 -1.32
CA ASN A 721 -44.23 -16.76 -0.80
C ASN A 721 -43.13 -17.54 -0.08
N LEU A 722 -43.56 -18.43 0.82
CA LEU A 722 -42.69 -19.30 1.58
C LEU A 722 -43.12 -20.75 1.36
N GLU A 723 -42.17 -21.64 1.09
CA GLU A 723 -42.40 -23.07 1.24
C GLU A 723 -42.54 -23.43 2.73
N PRO A 724 -43.38 -24.40 3.11
CA PRO A 724 -43.42 -24.91 4.47
C PRO A 724 -42.07 -25.53 4.85
N ILE A 725 -41.54 -25.19 6.04
CA ILE A 725 -40.27 -25.69 6.54
C ILE A 725 -40.29 -27.22 6.60
N ALA A 726 -41.39 -27.82 7.05
CA ALA A 726 -41.55 -29.28 7.07
C ALA A 726 -41.52 -29.92 5.67
N GLY A 727 -41.88 -29.18 4.63
CA GLY A 727 -41.92 -29.65 3.24
C GLY A 727 -40.54 -29.67 2.55
N VAL A 728 -39.59 -28.87 3.04
CA VAL A 728 -38.23 -28.76 2.47
C VAL A 728 -37.13 -29.32 3.37
N ALA A 729 -37.38 -29.47 4.68
CA ALA A 729 -36.42 -30.05 5.62
C ALA A 729 -36.17 -31.55 5.36
N GLU A 730 -34.94 -31.99 5.58
CA GLU A 730 -34.50 -33.36 5.34
C GLU A 730 -34.38 -34.13 6.68
N GLY A 731 -35.09 -35.26 6.78
CA GLY A 731 -35.06 -36.13 7.97
C GLY A 731 -36.07 -35.79 9.06
N ASP A 732 -36.56 -36.83 9.73
CA ASP A 732 -37.76 -36.81 10.58
C ASP A 732 -37.72 -35.75 11.68
N THR A 733 -36.60 -35.58 12.38
CA THR A 733 -36.44 -34.57 13.45
C THR A 733 -36.52 -33.14 12.92
N ALA A 734 -35.86 -32.85 11.80
CA ALA A 734 -35.88 -31.51 11.21
C ALA A 734 -37.26 -31.19 10.62
N GLN A 735 -37.95 -32.18 10.04
CA GLN A 735 -39.33 -32.05 9.58
C GLN A 735 -40.32 -31.83 10.73
N ALA A 736 -40.15 -32.53 11.86
CA ALA A 736 -40.99 -32.33 13.05
C ALA A 736 -40.81 -30.93 13.65
N ILE A 737 -39.57 -30.42 13.74
CA ILE A 737 -39.27 -29.05 14.16
C ILE A 737 -39.85 -28.04 13.17
N GLY A 738 -39.69 -28.29 11.86
CA GLY A 738 -40.29 -27.48 10.80
C GLY A 738 -41.81 -27.39 10.95
N ALA A 739 -42.49 -28.51 11.19
CA ALA A 739 -43.94 -28.57 11.37
C ALA A 739 -44.41 -27.85 12.65
N ALA A 740 -43.57 -27.75 13.68
CA ALA A 740 -43.83 -26.93 14.85
C ALA A 740 -43.66 -25.42 14.59
N LEU A 741 -42.78 -25.03 13.66
CA LEU A 741 -42.54 -23.63 13.26
C LEU A 741 -43.49 -23.14 12.16
N ASP A 742 -43.98 -24.01 11.29
CA ASP A 742 -44.89 -23.65 10.17
C ASP A 742 -46.14 -22.87 10.61
N PRO A 743 -46.82 -23.17 11.73
CA PRO A 743 -47.91 -22.33 12.25
C PRO A 743 -47.50 -20.87 12.54
N LEU A 744 -46.24 -20.64 12.92
CA LEU A 744 -45.68 -19.29 13.15
C LEU A 744 -45.23 -18.65 11.82
N LEU A 745 -44.74 -19.45 10.87
CA LEU A 745 -44.36 -19.01 9.53
C LEU A 745 -45.57 -18.45 8.76
N PHE A 746 -46.73 -19.11 8.83
CA PHE A 746 -47.94 -18.70 8.11
C PHE A 746 -48.92 -17.88 8.96
N GLY A 747 -48.93 -18.06 10.28
CA GLY A 747 -49.78 -17.30 11.22
C GLY A 747 -49.13 -16.01 11.76
N GLY A 748 -47.81 -15.88 11.62
CA GLY A 748 -47.02 -14.82 12.23
C GLY A 748 -46.68 -15.08 13.70
N THR A 749 -45.73 -14.30 14.24
CA THR A 749 -45.37 -14.32 15.66
C THR A 749 -45.15 -12.90 16.18
N THR A 750 -45.51 -12.65 17.44
CA THR A 750 -45.18 -11.42 18.16
C THR A 750 -43.96 -11.56 19.06
N ASN A 751 -43.38 -12.76 19.16
CA ASN A 751 -42.15 -12.96 19.92
C ASN A 751 -40.93 -12.55 19.06
N PRO A 752 -40.05 -11.67 19.57
CA PRO A 752 -38.96 -11.11 18.78
C PRO A 752 -37.84 -12.12 18.48
N GLU A 753 -37.56 -13.09 19.37
CA GLU A 753 -36.54 -14.12 19.12
C GLU A 753 -36.97 -15.06 17.99
N LEU A 754 -38.21 -15.56 18.02
CA LEU A 754 -38.79 -16.38 16.96
C LEU A 754 -38.87 -15.62 15.62
N ALA A 755 -39.22 -14.32 15.64
CA ALA A 755 -39.20 -13.50 14.43
C ALA A 755 -37.78 -13.30 13.86
N ALA A 756 -36.76 -13.19 14.71
CA ALA A 756 -35.36 -13.15 14.28
C ALA A 756 -34.89 -14.50 13.72
N LEU A 757 -35.26 -15.62 14.36
CA LEU A 757 -34.98 -16.97 13.87
C LEU A 757 -35.58 -17.19 12.47
N LEU A 758 -36.88 -16.98 12.31
CA LEU A 758 -37.56 -17.16 11.01
C LEU A 758 -36.92 -16.29 9.91
N GLY A 759 -36.53 -15.05 10.24
CA GLY A 759 -35.83 -14.15 9.32
C GLY A 759 -34.40 -14.56 8.96
N GLN A 760 -33.76 -15.45 9.74
CA GLN A 760 -32.52 -16.14 9.31
C GLN A 760 -32.82 -17.36 8.45
N LEU A 761 -33.86 -18.14 8.77
CA LEU A 761 -34.24 -19.32 7.97
C LEU A 761 -34.62 -18.94 6.53
N GLU A 762 -35.28 -17.79 6.32
CA GLU A 762 -35.54 -17.20 4.99
C GLU A 762 -34.27 -17.00 4.13
N LEU A 763 -33.13 -16.76 4.77
CA LEU A 763 -31.86 -16.46 4.12
C LEU A 763 -30.99 -17.71 3.91
N MET A 764 -31.46 -18.91 4.31
CA MET A 764 -30.74 -20.16 4.10
C MET A 764 -30.72 -20.52 2.60
N PRO A 765 -29.55 -20.72 1.98
CA PRO A 765 -29.43 -20.83 0.52
C PRO A 765 -29.92 -22.17 -0.06
N ASP A 766 -30.01 -23.22 0.76
CA ASP A 766 -30.37 -24.58 0.36
C ASP A 766 -30.95 -25.40 1.52
N ASN A 767 -31.64 -26.49 1.18
CA ASN A 767 -32.37 -27.36 2.11
C ASN A 767 -31.44 -28.03 3.13
N THR A 768 -30.20 -28.34 2.75
CA THR A 768 -29.20 -28.97 3.62
C THR A 768 -28.78 -28.00 4.73
N THR A 769 -28.46 -26.76 4.39
CA THR A 769 -28.10 -25.70 5.35
C THR A 769 -29.27 -25.37 6.27
N LEU A 770 -30.49 -25.28 5.72
CA LEU A 770 -31.72 -25.13 6.49
C LEU A 770 -31.90 -26.29 7.50
N THR A 771 -31.73 -27.53 7.05
CA THR A 771 -31.85 -28.73 7.90
C THR A 771 -30.85 -28.70 9.06
N GLN A 772 -29.59 -28.34 8.80
CA GLN A 772 -28.57 -28.21 9.86
C GLN A 772 -28.90 -27.07 10.85
N ALA A 773 -29.53 -25.99 10.40
CA ALA A 773 -30.03 -24.95 11.30
C ALA A 773 -31.18 -25.45 12.20
N LEU A 774 -32.13 -26.23 11.65
CA LEU A 774 -33.24 -26.79 12.41
C LEU A 774 -32.78 -27.81 13.46
N LEU A 775 -31.76 -28.62 13.17
CA LEU A 775 -31.23 -29.59 14.13
C LEU A 775 -30.61 -28.94 15.38
N GLN A 776 -30.13 -27.69 15.30
CA GLN A 776 -29.68 -26.94 16.49
C GLN A 776 -30.83 -26.51 17.42
N LEU A 777 -32.06 -26.48 16.91
CA LEU A 777 -33.26 -26.18 17.69
C LEU A 777 -33.78 -27.40 18.48
N ALA A 778 -33.26 -28.59 18.22
CA ALA A 778 -33.64 -29.81 18.93
C ALA A 778 -33.06 -29.85 20.35
N PRO A 779 -33.73 -30.52 21.31
CA PRO A 779 -33.08 -31.07 22.50
C PRO A 779 -31.91 -32.00 22.13
N SER A 780 -31.02 -32.28 23.08
CA SER A 780 -29.86 -33.18 22.89
C SER A 780 -30.29 -34.55 22.31
N LEU A 781 -29.80 -34.86 21.10
CA LEU A 781 -30.15 -36.06 20.33
C LEU A 781 -29.22 -37.24 20.59
N ASN A 782 -28.00 -36.99 21.06
CA ASN A 782 -26.89 -37.96 21.08
C ASN A 782 -26.94 -38.95 22.26
N ASN A 783 -28.00 -38.93 23.07
CA ASN A 783 -28.16 -39.72 24.29
C ASN A 783 -27.10 -39.39 25.38
N ALA A 784 -26.53 -38.18 25.37
CA ALA A 784 -25.61 -37.71 26.40
C ALA A 784 -26.28 -37.67 27.79
N LEU A 785 -27.44 -37.02 27.93
CA LEU A 785 -28.12 -36.82 29.23
C LEU A 785 -28.43 -38.14 29.98
N PRO A 786 -29.00 -39.19 29.34
CA PRO A 786 -29.16 -40.49 29.99
C PRO A 786 -27.82 -41.18 30.25
N THR A 787 -26.81 -40.96 29.41
CA THR A 787 -25.47 -41.54 29.60
C THR A 787 -24.76 -40.92 30.80
N SER A 788 -24.86 -39.61 31.06
CA SER A 788 -24.30 -38.99 32.28
C SER A 788 -24.91 -39.61 33.55
N SER A 789 -26.21 -39.94 33.50
CA SER A 789 -26.93 -40.65 34.58
C SER A 789 -26.43 -42.10 34.72
N ARG A 790 -26.27 -42.80 33.59
CA ARG A 790 -25.74 -44.17 33.53
C ARG A 790 -24.32 -44.25 34.07
N ILE A 791 -23.43 -43.31 33.73
CA ILE A 791 -22.05 -43.25 34.25
C ILE A 791 -22.05 -43.17 35.78
N CYS A 792 -22.91 -42.33 36.38
CA CYS A 792 -23.04 -42.23 37.84
C CYS A 792 -23.47 -43.58 38.47
N MET A 793 -24.49 -44.23 37.90
CA MET A 793 -24.99 -45.52 38.38
C MET A 793 -23.96 -46.64 38.19
N ASP A 794 -23.37 -46.76 37.00
CA ASP A 794 -22.33 -47.75 36.68
C ASP A 794 -21.12 -47.57 37.60
N ASN A 795 -20.63 -46.34 37.81
CA ASN A 795 -19.52 -46.06 38.73
C ASN A 795 -19.78 -46.54 40.16
N ALA A 796 -20.98 -46.28 40.67
CA ALA A 796 -21.36 -46.66 42.02
C ALA A 796 -21.65 -48.16 42.17
N LEU A 797 -22.28 -48.79 41.16
CA LEU A 797 -22.52 -50.24 41.13
C LEU A 797 -21.20 -51.01 40.94
N ASP A 798 -20.36 -50.64 39.99
CA ASP A 798 -19.05 -51.29 39.78
C ASP A 798 -18.11 -51.05 40.98
N SER A 799 -18.19 -49.89 41.65
CA SER A 799 -17.50 -49.65 42.91
C SER A 799 -17.89 -50.69 43.98
N VAL A 800 -19.20 -50.98 44.13
CA VAL A 800 -19.71 -51.98 45.08
C VAL A 800 -19.44 -53.40 44.62
N GLN A 801 -19.61 -53.69 43.33
CA GLN A 801 -19.31 -54.99 42.74
C GLN A 801 -17.86 -55.38 42.99
N GLN A 802 -16.89 -54.51 42.69
CA GLN A 802 -15.47 -54.73 43.01
C GLN A 802 -15.21 -55.04 44.51
N ARG A 803 -15.99 -54.43 45.42
CA ARG A 803 -15.89 -54.74 46.85
C ARG A 803 -16.37 -56.17 47.14
N LEU A 804 -17.48 -56.59 46.54
CA LEU A 804 -17.96 -57.98 46.62
C LEU A 804 -16.94 -58.97 46.04
N GLU A 805 -16.38 -58.67 44.87
CA GLU A 805 -15.36 -59.49 44.20
C GLU A 805 -14.13 -59.77 45.09
N GLN A 806 -13.72 -58.79 45.90
CA GLN A 806 -12.65 -58.95 46.89
C GLN A 806 -13.05 -59.82 48.08
N LEU A 807 -14.32 -59.81 48.47
CA LEU A 807 -14.85 -60.51 49.65
C LEU A 807 -14.97 -62.04 49.42
N HIS A 808 -15.10 -62.51 48.18
CA HIS A 808 -15.25 -63.95 47.87
C HIS A 808 -13.92 -64.71 47.89
N GLY A 809 -12.82 -64.04 48.29
CA GLY A 809 -11.51 -64.67 48.37
C GLY A 809 -10.99 -65.14 47.02
N LEU A 810 -11.17 -64.32 45.98
CA LEU A 810 -10.26 -64.29 44.84
C LEU A 810 -8.89 -63.71 45.23
N GLY A 811 -8.84 -63.04 46.41
CA GLY A 811 -7.67 -62.85 47.25
C GLY A 811 -7.07 -64.17 47.79
N PRO A 812 -5.88 -64.14 48.39
CA PRO A 812 -5.06 -65.33 48.70
C PRO A 812 -5.63 -66.39 49.64
N PHE A 813 -6.53 -66.03 50.55
CA PHE A 813 -6.84 -66.86 51.73
C PHE A 813 -8.31 -67.32 51.72
N SER A 814 -8.68 -68.20 50.78
CA SER A 814 -10.02 -68.84 50.77
C SER A 814 -10.03 -70.37 50.78
N THR A 815 -8.87 -71.00 50.99
CA THR A 815 -8.72 -72.46 51.21
C THR A 815 -7.64 -72.80 52.26
N GLU A 816 -7.36 -71.90 53.21
CA GLU A 816 -6.36 -72.12 54.28
C GLU A 816 -6.91 -72.90 55.50
N GLU A 817 -8.00 -73.65 55.33
CA GLU A 817 -8.36 -74.73 56.26
C GLU A 817 -7.70 -76.07 55.81
N ASP A 818 -7.50 -76.28 54.51
CA ASP A 818 -6.84 -77.49 53.96
C ASP A 818 -5.31 -77.33 53.79
N TYR A 819 -4.78 -76.11 53.65
CA TYR A 819 -3.33 -75.90 53.42
C TYR A 819 -2.44 -76.01 54.67
N ARG A 820 -3.04 -76.15 55.86
CA ARG A 820 -2.32 -76.19 57.14
C ARG A 820 -1.90 -77.59 57.61
N GLU A 821 -2.26 -78.68 56.92
CA GLU A 821 -1.84 -80.05 57.29
C GLU A 821 -0.71 -80.64 56.42
N VAL A 822 -0.47 -80.15 55.20
CA VAL A 822 0.44 -80.84 54.25
C VAL A 822 1.87 -80.26 54.24
N ARG A 823 2.08 -79.01 54.69
CA ARG A 823 3.42 -78.38 54.66
C ARG A 823 4.30 -78.64 55.90
N ASP A 824 3.92 -79.60 56.74
CA ASP A 824 4.60 -79.97 57.99
C ASP A 824 5.35 -81.32 57.94
N TYR A 825 5.47 -81.97 56.76
CA TYR A 825 6.04 -83.34 56.66
C TYR A 825 7.38 -83.52 55.92
N GLU A 826 7.93 -82.54 55.18
CA GLU A 826 9.16 -82.76 54.36
C GLU A 826 10.36 -81.82 54.60
N LEU A 827 10.41 -81.06 55.71
CA LEU A 827 11.65 -80.40 56.16
C LEU A 827 11.89 -80.54 57.68
N TYR A 828 12.17 -81.77 58.12
CA TYR A 828 12.62 -82.05 59.48
C TYR A 828 14.15 -82.17 59.55
N ASN A 829 14.84 -81.19 60.17
CA ASN A 829 16.04 -81.37 61.00
C ASN A 829 16.64 -80.03 61.50
N GLY A 830 16.51 -79.74 62.80
CA GLY A 830 17.46 -78.89 63.53
C GLY A 830 16.92 -77.61 64.20
N VAL A 831 17.07 -77.56 65.53
CA VAL A 831 17.04 -76.40 66.46
C VAL A 831 15.80 -75.46 66.52
N ASN A 832 15.23 -75.38 67.73
CA ASN A 832 14.19 -74.43 68.14
C ASN A 832 14.68 -72.97 68.13
N TYR A 833 13.84 -72.03 67.68
CA TYR A 833 13.61 -70.74 68.37
C TYR A 833 12.36 -69.99 67.85
N GLY A 834 11.47 -69.61 68.77
CA GLY A 834 10.55 -68.46 68.64
C GLY A 834 9.28 -68.65 67.80
N ASP A 835 8.13 -68.39 68.41
CA ASP A 835 6.81 -68.37 67.76
C ASP A 835 6.81 -67.46 66.52
N ARG A 836 6.50 -68.03 65.35
CA ARG A 836 5.87 -67.23 64.29
C ARG A 836 4.42 -67.04 64.69
N ASN A 837 4.02 -65.78 64.89
CA ASN A 837 2.63 -65.40 65.13
C ASN A 837 1.72 -66.15 64.15
N VAL A 838 0.87 -67.03 64.69
CA VAL A 838 -0.21 -67.66 63.93
C VAL A 838 -1.15 -66.56 63.50
N ILE A 839 -1.30 -66.37 62.20
CA ILE A 839 -2.20 -65.33 61.69
C ILE A 839 -3.62 -65.86 61.80
N ASN A 840 -4.39 -65.33 62.74
CA ASN A 840 -5.83 -65.57 62.82
C ASN A 840 -6.51 -64.74 61.72
N PHE A 841 -6.67 -65.31 60.53
CA PHE A 841 -7.55 -64.78 59.48
C PHE A 841 -9.01 -65.25 59.62
N GLY A 842 -9.39 -65.76 60.80
CA GLY A 842 -10.73 -66.23 61.11
C GLY A 842 -11.55 -65.24 61.93
N SER A 843 -12.74 -64.89 61.41
CA SER A 843 -13.91 -64.32 62.13
C SER A 843 -14.06 -62.80 62.37
N ASN A 844 -13.37 -61.92 61.63
CA ASN A 844 -13.70 -60.48 61.63
C ASN A 844 -15.12 -60.19 61.08
N HIS A 845 -15.91 -59.44 61.83
CA HIS A 845 -17.34 -59.19 61.52
C HIS A 845 -17.58 -57.87 60.76
N PHE A 846 -16.71 -56.86 60.90
CA PHE A 846 -16.95 -55.50 60.42
C PHE A 846 -15.87 -55.02 59.44
N ASN A 847 -16.30 -54.35 58.38
CA ASN A 847 -15.38 -53.66 57.47
C ASN A 847 -15.90 -52.29 57.07
N ALA A 848 -14.96 -51.42 56.68
CA ALA A 848 -15.24 -50.17 56.01
C ALA A 848 -14.30 -49.99 54.81
N TRP A 849 -14.79 -49.32 53.77
CA TRP A 849 -14.00 -49.00 52.60
C TRP A 849 -14.31 -47.60 52.06
N ALA A 850 -13.33 -47.01 51.41
CA ALA A 850 -13.44 -45.77 50.66
C ALA A 850 -12.81 -45.98 49.27
N LYS A 851 -13.43 -45.40 48.24
CA LYS A 851 -13.01 -45.50 46.85
C LYS A 851 -13.09 -44.14 46.18
N VAL A 852 -12.08 -43.80 45.41
CA VAL A 852 -12.13 -42.68 44.46
C VAL A 852 -12.01 -43.24 43.05
N TYR A 853 -12.71 -42.63 42.11
CA TYR A 853 -12.75 -43.11 40.73
C TYR A 853 -13.02 -41.99 39.74
N GLY A 854 -12.63 -42.24 38.49
CA GLY A 854 -12.85 -41.34 37.37
C GLY A 854 -13.09 -42.10 36.08
N THR A 855 -13.94 -41.54 35.23
CA THR A 855 -14.39 -42.12 33.96
C THR A 855 -14.25 -41.09 32.86
N ILE A 856 -13.78 -41.52 31.69
CA ILE A 856 -13.87 -40.73 30.46
C ILE A 856 -14.69 -41.57 29.48
N VAL A 857 -15.76 -41.01 28.92
CA VAL A 857 -16.57 -41.63 27.86
C VAL A 857 -16.55 -40.75 26.63
N ASP A 858 -16.12 -41.33 25.51
CA ASP A 858 -16.06 -40.69 24.20
C ASP A 858 -17.02 -41.46 23.28
N GLN A 859 -18.11 -40.81 22.86
CA GLN A 859 -19.02 -41.34 21.85
C GLN A 859 -18.80 -40.58 20.54
N HIS A 860 -18.31 -41.26 19.51
CA HIS A 860 -18.21 -40.68 18.17
C HIS A 860 -19.59 -40.57 17.49
N LYS A 861 -19.63 -39.83 16.37
CA LYS A 861 -20.81 -39.66 15.52
C LYS A 861 -21.43 -41.00 15.09
N ARG A 862 -22.72 -41.21 15.40
CA ARG A 862 -23.50 -42.43 15.06
C ARG A 862 -24.86 -42.04 14.48
N GLU A 863 -25.27 -42.72 13.41
CA GLU A 863 -26.58 -42.51 12.73
C GLU A 863 -26.87 -41.02 12.38
N GLN A 864 -25.83 -40.32 11.90
CA GLN A 864 -25.82 -38.87 11.60
C GLN A 864 -25.93 -37.91 12.79
N VAL A 865 -26.09 -38.42 14.02
CA VAL A 865 -26.07 -37.63 15.25
C VAL A 865 -24.64 -37.47 15.75
N GLU A 866 -24.23 -36.23 16.04
CA GLU A 866 -22.87 -35.92 16.53
C GLU A 866 -22.56 -36.50 17.91
N GLY A 867 -21.26 -36.64 18.18
CA GLY A 867 -20.71 -37.24 19.38
C GLY A 867 -20.82 -36.42 20.66
N PHE A 868 -20.24 -36.96 21.73
CA PHE A 868 -19.96 -36.24 22.97
C PHE A 868 -18.77 -36.84 23.72
N LEU A 869 -18.08 -35.97 24.46
CA LEU A 869 -17.12 -36.33 25.49
C LEU A 869 -17.74 -36.12 26.88
N ALA A 870 -17.67 -37.12 27.75
CA ALA A 870 -18.11 -37.05 29.15
C ALA A 870 -16.98 -37.41 30.12
N ASP A 871 -16.56 -36.44 30.92
CA ASP A 871 -15.59 -36.61 32.01
C ASP A 871 -16.34 -36.74 33.34
N ALA A 872 -16.03 -37.78 34.11
CA ALA A 872 -16.64 -38.06 35.40
C ALA A 872 -15.60 -38.26 36.50
N ALA A 873 -15.93 -37.80 37.70
CA ALA A 873 -15.17 -38.05 38.92
C ALA A 873 -16.11 -38.30 40.09
N GLY A 874 -15.76 -39.24 40.96
CA GLY A 874 -16.60 -39.56 42.11
C GLY A 874 -15.87 -40.23 43.27
N ILE A 875 -16.60 -40.31 44.37
CA ILE A 875 -16.18 -40.93 45.62
C ILE A 875 -17.28 -41.85 46.13
N GLY A 876 -16.90 -43.03 46.61
CA GLY A 876 -17.76 -43.97 47.30
C GLY A 876 -17.20 -44.31 48.67
N ILE A 877 -18.08 -44.45 49.66
CA ILE A 877 -17.77 -45.00 50.98
C ILE A 877 -18.78 -46.09 51.30
N GLY A 878 -18.36 -47.13 52.00
CA GLY A 878 -19.25 -48.20 52.39
C GLY A 878 -18.80 -48.98 53.61
N TRP A 879 -19.76 -49.69 54.19
CA TRP A 879 -19.61 -50.55 55.35
C TRP A 879 -20.26 -51.88 55.06
N ASP A 880 -19.61 -52.96 55.45
CA ASP A 880 -20.15 -54.31 55.31
C ASP A 880 -19.92 -55.16 56.56
N TRP A 881 -20.89 -56.06 56.78
CA TRP A 881 -21.03 -56.91 57.96
C TRP A 881 -21.16 -58.36 57.54
N ARG A 882 -20.23 -59.19 58.02
CA ARG A 882 -20.22 -60.63 57.77
C ARG A 882 -21.20 -61.31 58.73
N LEU A 883 -22.30 -61.84 58.18
CA LEU A 883 -23.36 -62.48 58.95
C LEU A 883 -23.02 -63.95 59.28
N THR A 884 -22.38 -64.64 58.34
CA THR A 884 -21.86 -65.99 58.50
C THR A 884 -20.59 -66.17 57.66
N ASN A 885 -19.93 -67.33 57.74
CA ASN A 885 -18.82 -67.64 56.85
C ASN A 885 -19.21 -67.61 55.35
N GLN A 886 -20.50 -67.73 55.01
CA GLN A 886 -21.04 -67.83 53.65
C GLN A 886 -21.96 -66.65 53.25
N ALA A 887 -22.11 -65.62 54.10
CA ALA A 887 -23.05 -64.52 53.84
C ALA A 887 -22.59 -63.18 54.43
N LEU A 888 -22.78 -62.10 53.67
CA LEU A 888 -22.45 -60.72 54.04
C LEU A 888 -23.49 -59.75 53.48
N VAL A 889 -23.73 -58.66 54.20
CA VAL A 889 -24.54 -57.52 53.74
C VAL A 889 -23.81 -56.21 53.99
N GLY A 890 -24.11 -55.18 53.20
CA GLY A 890 -23.49 -53.88 53.34
C GLY A 890 -24.31 -52.74 52.76
N LEU A 891 -23.87 -51.52 53.07
CA LEU A 891 -24.45 -50.27 52.60
C LEU A 891 -23.31 -49.36 52.11
N ALA A 892 -23.50 -48.79 50.93
CA ALA A 892 -22.60 -47.80 50.35
C ALA A 892 -23.33 -46.50 50.03
N LEU A 893 -22.61 -45.39 50.17
CA LEU A 893 -23.01 -44.05 49.72
C LEU A 893 -21.98 -43.56 48.72
N SER A 894 -22.42 -42.88 47.67
CA SER A 894 -21.55 -42.35 46.63
C SER A 894 -22.01 -41.01 46.10
N GLY A 895 -21.04 -40.18 45.73
CA GLY A 895 -21.23 -38.89 45.08
C GLY A 895 -20.43 -38.85 43.77
N ASN A 896 -21.10 -38.51 42.68
CA ASN A 896 -20.50 -38.39 41.34
C ASN A 896 -20.72 -36.96 40.80
N LYS A 897 -19.73 -36.45 40.08
CA LYS A 897 -19.90 -35.34 39.13
C LYS A 897 -19.58 -35.85 37.72
N VAL A 898 -20.40 -35.49 36.74
CA VAL A 898 -20.15 -35.70 35.32
C VAL A 898 -20.28 -34.37 34.59
N GLU A 899 -19.29 -34.02 33.76
CA GLU A 899 -19.34 -32.92 32.82
C GLU A 899 -19.36 -33.53 31.41
N THR A 900 -20.35 -33.18 30.59
CA THR A 900 -20.51 -33.70 29.24
C THR A 900 -20.60 -32.54 28.25
N THR A 901 -19.83 -32.61 27.16
CA THR A 901 -19.82 -31.62 26.08
C THR A 901 -20.03 -32.31 24.74
N ASP A 902 -20.97 -31.82 23.93
CA ASP A 902 -21.23 -32.32 22.58
C ASP A 902 -20.12 -31.91 21.60
N ASP A 903 -19.77 -32.78 20.64
CA ASP A 903 -18.77 -32.51 19.60
C ASP A 903 -19.27 -31.57 18.48
N THR A 904 -20.46 -31.01 18.64
CA THR A 904 -21.03 -30.02 17.72
C THR A 904 -20.25 -28.71 17.75
N THR A 905 -20.31 -27.94 16.66
CA THR A 905 -19.73 -26.57 16.61
C THR A 905 -20.31 -25.63 17.67
N ALA A 906 -21.49 -25.93 18.20
CA ALA A 906 -22.16 -25.16 19.25
C ALA A 906 -21.71 -25.56 20.66
N GLN A 907 -21.11 -26.74 20.84
CA GLN A 907 -20.63 -27.26 22.13
C GLN A 907 -21.66 -27.13 23.26
N ASN A 908 -22.80 -27.81 23.12
CA ASN A 908 -23.78 -27.94 24.20
C ASN A 908 -23.13 -28.61 25.41
N LYS A 909 -23.65 -28.33 26.61
CA LYS A 909 -23.08 -28.81 27.87
C LYS A 909 -24.14 -29.37 28.80
N ILE A 910 -23.76 -30.41 29.55
CA ILE A 910 -24.56 -31.03 30.60
C ILE A 910 -23.64 -31.23 31.81
N GLU A 911 -23.97 -30.59 32.93
CA GLU A 911 -23.34 -30.86 34.22
C GLU A 911 -24.31 -31.70 35.06
N THR A 912 -23.87 -32.87 35.51
CA THR A 912 -24.66 -33.80 36.33
C THR A 912 -24.00 -33.99 37.69
N TRP A 913 -24.75 -33.73 38.76
CA TRP A 913 -24.38 -34.09 40.13
C TRP A 913 -25.27 -35.23 40.62
N SER A 914 -24.68 -36.34 41.08
CA SER A 914 -25.44 -37.50 41.53
C SER A 914 -25.08 -37.90 42.95
N TYR A 915 -26.11 -38.27 43.71
CA TYR A 915 -26.00 -38.88 45.04
C TYR A 915 -26.73 -40.21 45.03
N GLN A 916 -26.02 -41.29 45.37
CA GLN A 916 -26.54 -42.65 45.32
C GLN A 916 -26.29 -43.41 46.61
N ALA A 917 -27.31 -44.17 47.03
CA ALA A 917 -27.21 -45.19 48.08
C ALA A 917 -27.39 -46.58 47.46
N THR A 918 -26.49 -47.51 47.78
CA THR A 918 -26.50 -48.90 47.30
C THR A 918 -26.52 -49.84 48.49
N PHE A 919 -27.57 -50.64 48.64
CA PHE A 919 -27.59 -51.81 49.52
C PHE A 919 -27.07 -53.01 48.76
N TYR A 920 -26.17 -53.79 49.36
CA TYR A 920 -25.54 -54.93 48.70
C TYR A 920 -25.39 -56.12 49.64
N GLY A 921 -25.23 -57.30 49.05
CA GLY A 921 -24.92 -58.50 49.79
C GLY A 921 -24.37 -59.60 48.90
N TRP A 922 -23.74 -60.56 49.55
CA TRP A 922 -23.17 -61.75 48.94
C TRP A 922 -23.59 -63.01 49.70
N PHE A 923 -23.72 -64.10 48.95
CA PHE A 923 -24.07 -65.42 49.49
C PHE A 923 -23.39 -66.56 48.71
N GLU A 924 -22.77 -67.51 49.42
CA GLU A 924 -22.26 -68.79 48.88
C GLU A 924 -23.14 -69.97 49.33
N PRO A 925 -24.16 -70.37 48.54
CA PRO A 925 -25.02 -71.52 48.88
C PRO A 925 -24.32 -72.87 48.73
N MET A 926 -23.23 -72.95 47.97
CA MET A 926 -22.48 -74.18 47.68
C MET A 926 -21.00 -73.85 47.54
N GLN A 927 -20.13 -74.82 47.84
CA GLN A 927 -18.69 -74.65 47.61
C GLN A 927 -18.43 -74.28 46.14
N SER A 928 -17.68 -73.20 45.92
CA SER A 928 -17.39 -72.57 44.62
C SER A 928 -18.54 -71.85 43.89
N VAL A 929 -19.79 -71.82 44.36
CA VAL A 929 -20.87 -71.01 43.74
C VAL A 929 -21.12 -69.75 44.57
N TYR A 930 -21.01 -68.57 43.96
CA TYR A 930 -21.31 -67.29 44.61
C TYR A 930 -22.45 -66.52 43.94
N PHE A 931 -23.17 -65.75 44.74
CA PHE A 931 -24.21 -64.81 44.33
C PHE A 931 -23.87 -63.42 44.87
N ASP A 932 -23.67 -62.47 43.98
CA ASP A 932 -23.68 -61.04 44.26
C ASP A 932 -25.07 -60.49 44.04
N THR A 933 -25.56 -59.60 44.89
CA THR A 933 -26.78 -58.85 44.60
C THR A 933 -26.73 -57.47 45.25
N MET A 934 -27.14 -56.47 44.48
CA MET A 934 -27.21 -55.09 44.95
C MET A 934 -28.44 -54.36 44.39
N LEU A 935 -28.95 -53.42 45.20
CA LEU A 935 -30.07 -52.54 44.92
C LEU A 935 -29.64 -51.11 45.18
N ALA A 936 -29.88 -50.21 44.23
CA ALA A 936 -29.46 -48.83 44.28
C ALA A 936 -30.63 -47.86 44.03
N ILE A 937 -30.56 -46.72 44.70
CA ILE A 937 -31.36 -45.52 44.40
C ILE A 937 -30.41 -44.33 44.27
N ALA A 938 -30.57 -43.57 43.19
CA ALA A 938 -29.78 -42.38 42.88
C ALA A 938 -30.69 -41.18 42.60
N SER A 939 -30.28 -40.01 43.09
CA SER A 939 -30.86 -38.71 42.72
C SER A 939 -29.83 -37.93 41.92
N HIS A 940 -30.22 -37.50 40.72
CA HIS A 940 -29.40 -36.73 39.79
C HIS A 940 -29.94 -35.30 39.72
N LYS A 941 -29.05 -34.31 39.79
CA LYS A 941 -29.32 -32.92 39.42
C LYS A 941 -28.60 -32.63 38.11
N TYR A 942 -29.33 -32.11 37.13
CA TYR A 942 -28.80 -31.71 35.83
C TYR A 942 -28.87 -30.21 35.70
N ASP A 943 -27.77 -29.60 35.25
CA ASP A 943 -27.73 -28.23 34.76
C ASP A 943 -27.26 -28.30 33.29
N THR A 944 -28.12 -27.86 32.37
CA THR A 944 -27.92 -28.04 30.91
C THR A 944 -27.80 -26.70 30.20
N THR A 945 -27.02 -26.66 29.12
CA THR A 945 -26.85 -25.48 28.26
C THR A 945 -26.86 -25.91 26.79
N ARG A 946 -27.82 -25.38 26.04
CA ARG A 946 -27.99 -25.59 24.60
C ARG A 946 -27.65 -24.30 23.85
N ASN A 947 -26.67 -24.38 22.96
CA ASN A 947 -26.18 -23.26 22.17
C ASN A 947 -26.73 -23.36 20.74
N MET A 948 -27.14 -22.23 20.18
CA MET A 948 -27.67 -22.11 18.82
C MET A 948 -26.96 -20.99 18.08
N GLN A 949 -26.49 -21.27 16.87
CA GLN A 949 -25.97 -20.27 15.94
C GLN A 949 -26.53 -20.52 14.53
N ILE A 950 -27.49 -19.69 14.14
CA ILE A 950 -28.23 -19.80 12.88
C ILE A 950 -28.07 -18.48 12.13
N GLY A 951 -27.20 -18.46 11.12
CA GLY A 951 -26.81 -17.22 10.44
C GLY A 951 -26.18 -16.22 11.41
N SER A 952 -26.79 -15.04 11.56
CA SER A 952 -26.39 -14.04 12.57
C SER A 952 -27.19 -14.12 13.88
N PHE A 953 -28.15 -15.05 14.02
CA PHE A 953 -28.83 -15.30 15.27
C PHE A 953 -27.97 -16.18 16.18
N VAL A 954 -27.85 -15.79 17.45
CA VAL A 954 -27.17 -16.55 18.51
C VAL A 954 -28.12 -16.67 19.70
N GLY A 955 -28.34 -17.89 20.17
CA GLY A 955 -29.18 -18.19 21.33
C GLY A 955 -28.48 -19.13 22.31
N ASN A 956 -28.74 -18.93 23.60
CA ASN A 956 -28.22 -19.76 24.69
C ASN A 956 -29.39 -20.08 25.63
N ALA A 957 -29.82 -21.34 25.64
CA ALA A 957 -30.92 -21.83 26.45
C ALA A 957 -30.36 -22.68 27.58
N THR A 958 -30.82 -22.47 28.82
CA THR A 958 -30.32 -23.17 30.02
C THR A 958 -31.47 -23.78 30.81
N ALA A 959 -31.28 -24.97 31.38
CA ALA A 959 -32.30 -25.60 32.23
C ALA A 959 -31.67 -26.38 33.39
N ASN A 960 -32.30 -26.27 34.57
CA ASN A 960 -31.88 -26.96 35.79
C ASN A 960 -33.03 -27.83 36.29
N PHE A 961 -32.82 -29.14 36.39
CA PHE A 961 -33.85 -30.12 36.74
C PHE A 961 -33.27 -31.34 37.47
N ILE A 962 -34.15 -32.27 37.90
CA ILE A 962 -33.77 -33.46 38.64
C ILE A 962 -34.21 -34.74 37.93
N GLY A 963 -33.53 -35.84 38.22
CA GLY A 963 -33.94 -37.19 37.85
C GLY A 963 -33.75 -38.15 39.01
N THR A 964 -34.54 -39.22 39.02
CA THR A 964 -34.42 -40.33 39.98
C THR A 964 -34.15 -41.61 39.22
N GLN A 965 -33.16 -42.38 39.67
CA GLN A 965 -32.82 -43.66 39.06
C GLN A 965 -32.83 -44.78 40.10
N TYR A 966 -33.37 -45.93 39.70
CA TYR A 966 -33.34 -47.16 40.47
C TYR A 966 -32.51 -48.19 39.71
N GLY A 967 -31.68 -48.96 40.42
CA GLY A 967 -30.84 -49.99 39.84
C GLY A 967 -30.90 -51.29 40.64
N ALA A 968 -30.86 -52.42 39.94
CA ALA A 968 -30.67 -53.74 40.53
C ALA A 968 -29.64 -54.51 39.70
N GLN A 969 -28.66 -55.14 40.34
CA GLN A 969 -27.66 -55.97 39.68
C GLN A 969 -27.42 -57.25 40.49
N THR A 970 -27.27 -58.37 39.78
CA THR A 970 -26.94 -59.69 40.33
C THR A 970 -25.91 -60.36 39.42
N ASP A 971 -24.78 -60.78 40.02
CA ASP A 971 -23.79 -61.63 39.36
C ASP A 971 -23.82 -63.03 40.00
N ILE A 972 -23.80 -64.08 39.18
CA ILE A 972 -23.77 -65.47 39.64
C ILE A 972 -22.55 -66.13 39.01
N GLY A 973 -21.60 -66.61 39.82
CA GLY A 973 -20.34 -67.15 39.32
C GLY A 973 -19.93 -68.47 39.95
N TYR A 974 -19.04 -69.18 39.25
CA TYR A 974 -18.46 -70.44 39.71
C TYR A 974 -16.93 -70.32 39.81
N ALA A 975 -16.39 -70.21 41.02
CA ALA A 975 -14.97 -69.99 41.27
C ALA A 975 -14.18 -71.32 41.29
N ILE A 976 -13.46 -71.60 40.21
CA ILE A 976 -12.51 -72.71 40.11
C ILE A 976 -11.18 -72.23 40.71
N LYS A 977 -10.82 -72.76 41.89
CA LYS A 977 -9.64 -72.35 42.66
C LYS A 977 -8.53 -73.39 42.50
N ASP A 978 -7.31 -72.93 42.24
CA ASP A 978 -6.05 -73.66 42.18
C ASP A 978 -5.00 -72.91 43.03
N GLU A 979 -3.86 -73.54 43.37
CA GLU A 979 -2.88 -73.02 44.34
C GLU A 979 -2.41 -71.58 44.04
N ASN A 980 -2.29 -71.24 42.75
CA ASN A 980 -1.70 -69.97 42.30
C ASN A 980 -2.65 -69.13 41.42
N TRP A 981 -3.86 -69.62 41.17
CA TRP A 981 -4.80 -69.07 40.19
C TRP A 981 -6.26 -69.33 40.59
N VAL A 982 -7.14 -68.37 40.29
CA VAL A 982 -8.58 -68.56 40.36
C VAL A 982 -9.21 -68.17 39.03
N VAL A 983 -10.05 -69.05 38.49
CA VAL A 983 -10.80 -68.81 37.24
C VAL A 983 -12.29 -68.87 37.55
N ALA A 984 -12.99 -67.76 37.33
CA ALA A 984 -14.41 -67.62 37.62
C ALA A 984 -15.19 -67.20 36.37
N PRO A 985 -15.77 -68.15 35.60
CA PRO A 985 -16.89 -67.85 34.73
C PRO A 985 -18.09 -67.38 35.56
N TYR A 986 -18.78 -66.35 35.09
CA TYR A 986 -19.97 -65.79 35.72
C TYR A 986 -20.99 -65.29 34.71
N VAL A 987 -22.22 -65.11 35.16
CA VAL A 987 -23.29 -64.43 34.43
C VAL A 987 -23.71 -63.19 35.20
N ARG A 988 -24.04 -62.11 34.49
CA ARG A 988 -24.52 -60.84 35.07
C ARG A 988 -25.93 -60.56 34.55
N GLY A 989 -26.81 -60.11 35.45
CA GLY A 989 -28.08 -59.50 35.13
C GLY A 989 -28.21 -58.15 35.83
N ARG A 990 -28.58 -57.11 35.09
CA ARG A 990 -28.75 -55.74 35.58
C ARG A 990 -30.01 -55.11 34.97
N TYR A 991 -30.78 -54.43 35.80
CA TYR A 991 -31.93 -53.63 35.40
C TYR A 991 -31.78 -52.22 35.97
N THR A 992 -31.99 -51.19 35.16
CA THR A 992 -32.12 -49.81 35.64
C THR A 992 -33.36 -49.12 35.09
N TYR A 993 -33.97 -48.28 35.91
CA TYR A 993 -35.10 -47.42 35.56
C TYR A 993 -34.72 -45.98 35.88
N LEU A 994 -34.70 -45.12 34.86
CA LEU A 994 -34.38 -43.70 34.97
C LEU A 994 -35.62 -42.86 34.64
N HIS A 995 -36.05 -42.03 35.59
CA HIS A 995 -37.06 -41.01 35.37
C HIS A 995 -36.42 -39.63 35.49
N ILE A 996 -36.40 -38.89 34.39
CA ILE A 996 -35.99 -37.48 34.33
C ILE A 996 -37.26 -36.64 34.41
N SER A 997 -37.27 -35.61 35.26
CA SER A 997 -38.42 -34.70 35.35
C SER A 997 -38.59 -33.90 34.06
N ASP A 998 -39.83 -33.54 33.75
CA ASP A 998 -40.13 -32.52 32.74
C ASP A 998 -39.51 -31.17 33.16
N TYR A 999 -39.03 -30.40 32.19
CA TYR A 999 -38.35 -29.14 32.44
C TYR A 999 -38.74 -28.08 31.41
N SER A 1000 -38.28 -26.85 31.64
CA SER A 1000 -38.35 -25.78 30.65
C SER A 1000 -37.06 -24.97 30.68
N GLU A 1001 -36.56 -24.65 29.51
CA GLU A 1001 -35.36 -23.83 29.35
C GLU A 1001 -35.65 -22.35 29.62
N VAL A 1002 -34.59 -21.61 29.93
CA VAL A 1002 -34.57 -20.15 30.06
C VAL A 1002 -33.27 -19.59 29.47
N GLY A 1003 -33.38 -18.49 28.72
CA GLY A 1003 -32.25 -17.69 28.23
C GLY A 1003 -32.32 -17.34 26.74
N ALA A 1004 -32.99 -18.16 25.94
CA ALA A 1004 -33.20 -17.96 24.50
C ALA A 1004 -34.59 -17.36 24.15
N GLY A 1005 -35.37 -16.94 25.15
CA GLY A 1005 -36.61 -16.19 24.97
C GLY A 1005 -37.70 -17.08 24.37
N GLY A 1006 -38.28 -16.67 23.24
CA GLY A 1006 -39.32 -17.49 22.59
C GLY A 1006 -38.84 -18.85 22.05
N ILE A 1007 -37.51 -19.06 21.96
CA ILE A 1007 -36.90 -20.29 21.43
C ILE A 1007 -36.49 -21.26 22.57
N ASP A 1008 -36.61 -20.83 23.82
CA ASP A 1008 -36.54 -21.74 24.97
C ASP A 1008 -37.60 -22.85 24.83
N LEU A 1009 -37.23 -24.10 25.11
CA LEU A 1009 -38.13 -25.25 24.99
C LEU A 1009 -38.79 -25.59 26.33
N SER A 1010 -40.08 -25.96 26.28
CA SER A 1010 -40.68 -26.85 27.27
C SER A 1010 -40.44 -28.28 26.82
N VAL A 1011 -39.93 -29.13 27.72
CA VAL A 1011 -39.44 -30.48 27.39
C VAL A 1011 -40.07 -31.50 28.34
N GLN A 1012 -40.80 -32.46 27.78
CA GLN A 1012 -41.35 -33.60 28.50
C GLN A 1012 -40.54 -34.86 28.20
N ASN A 1013 -40.15 -35.59 29.24
CA ASN A 1013 -39.21 -36.71 29.14
C ASN A 1013 -39.89 -38.06 29.36
N GLY A 1014 -39.73 -38.99 28.41
CA GLY A 1014 -40.09 -40.38 28.61
C GLY A 1014 -39.16 -41.07 29.63
N PRO A 1015 -39.65 -41.99 30.48
CA PRO A 1015 -38.80 -42.81 31.33
C PRO A 1015 -37.97 -43.79 30.50
N ILE A 1016 -36.75 -44.07 30.94
CA ILE A 1016 -35.78 -44.93 30.24
C ILE A 1016 -35.55 -46.20 31.05
N ASP A 1017 -35.64 -47.34 30.38
CA ASP A 1017 -35.45 -48.68 30.93
C ASP A 1017 -34.20 -49.29 30.27
N GLU A 1018 -33.26 -49.82 31.07
CA GLU A 1018 -32.10 -50.58 30.57
C GLU A 1018 -32.14 -51.99 31.19
N MET A 1019 -32.01 -53.04 30.38
CA MET A 1019 -32.02 -54.43 30.84
C MET A 1019 -30.82 -55.17 30.25
N ILE A 1020 -29.72 -55.14 30.98
CA ILE A 1020 -28.47 -55.77 30.56
C ILE A 1020 -28.38 -57.19 31.13
N ALA A 1021 -28.07 -58.17 30.28
CA ALA A 1021 -27.57 -59.45 30.75
C ALA A 1021 -26.42 -59.97 29.88
N GLY A 1022 -25.58 -60.83 30.45
CA GLY A 1022 -24.47 -61.40 29.71
C GLY A 1022 -23.58 -62.33 30.54
N VAL A 1023 -22.41 -62.61 29.98
CA VAL A 1023 -21.45 -63.59 30.51
C VAL A 1023 -20.07 -62.97 30.64
N GLY A 1024 -19.33 -63.34 31.67
CA GLY A 1024 -17.96 -62.90 31.89
C GLY A 1024 -17.06 -64.02 32.37
N LEU A 1025 -15.76 -63.81 32.20
CA LEU A 1025 -14.70 -64.66 32.70
C LEU A 1025 -13.70 -63.81 33.45
N ARG A 1026 -13.47 -64.14 34.72
CA ARG A 1026 -12.39 -63.57 35.54
C ARG A 1026 -11.27 -64.58 35.73
N ILE A 1027 -10.04 -64.07 35.71
CA ILE A 1027 -8.82 -64.80 36.04
C ILE A 1027 -8.04 -63.94 37.04
N ALA A 1028 -7.73 -64.50 38.21
CA ALA A 1028 -6.88 -63.88 39.23
C ALA A 1028 -5.67 -64.78 39.51
N GLY A 1029 -4.50 -64.20 39.74
CA GLY A 1029 -3.29 -64.92 40.15
C GLY A 1029 -2.85 -64.50 41.54
N ILE A 1030 -2.43 -65.44 42.40
CA ILE A 1030 -2.06 -65.17 43.80
C ILE A 1030 -0.53 -65.15 43.94
N ARG A 1031 0.07 -64.09 44.52
CA ARG A 1031 1.53 -63.98 44.71
C ARG A 1031 1.90 -63.39 46.09
N ASP A 1032 2.39 -64.25 46.98
CA ASP A 1032 2.84 -63.89 48.32
C ASP A 1032 4.19 -63.15 48.30
N TYR A 1033 4.32 -62.06 49.07
CA TYR A 1033 5.58 -61.31 49.16
C TYR A 1033 5.80 -60.68 50.56
N ILE A 1034 6.22 -61.52 51.52
CA ILE A 1034 6.67 -61.22 52.91
C ILE A 1034 5.68 -60.44 53.80
N GLN A 1035 5.30 -59.22 53.41
CA GLN A 1035 4.47 -58.28 54.20
C GLN A 1035 3.09 -58.02 53.57
N ALA A 1036 2.91 -58.39 52.30
CA ALA A 1036 1.63 -58.29 51.62
C ALA A 1036 1.48 -59.43 50.59
N VAL A 1037 0.24 -59.70 50.21
CA VAL A 1037 -0.09 -60.59 49.10
C VAL A 1037 -0.70 -59.79 47.97
N TYR A 1038 -0.17 -59.99 46.76
CA TYR A 1038 -0.62 -59.31 45.56
C TYR A 1038 -1.45 -60.25 44.70
N VAL A 1039 -2.61 -59.76 44.30
CA VAL A 1039 -3.55 -60.48 43.43
C VAL A 1039 -3.81 -59.65 42.18
N PRO A 1040 -2.97 -59.78 41.14
CA PRO A 1040 -3.31 -59.33 39.80
C PRO A 1040 -4.54 -60.08 39.26
N GLU A 1041 -5.46 -59.33 38.67
CA GLU A 1041 -6.69 -59.86 38.07
C GLU A 1041 -6.93 -59.31 36.67
N ALA A 1042 -7.57 -60.13 35.84
CA ALA A 1042 -8.09 -59.77 34.53
C ALA A 1042 -9.54 -60.27 34.42
N THR A 1043 -10.44 -59.45 33.86
CA THR A 1043 -11.82 -59.85 33.55
C THR A 1043 -12.14 -59.48 32.10
N ALA A 1044 -12.86 -60.35 31.40
CA ALA A 1044 -13.43 -60.09 30.08
C ALA A 1044 -14.91 -60.49 30.08
N THR A 1045 -15.78 -59.57 29.66
CA THR A 1045 -17.24 -59.69 29.82
C THR A 1045 -17.94 -59.19 28.56
N LEU A 1046 -18.90 -59.99 28.08
CA LEU A 1046 -19.76 -59.67 26.94
C LEU A 1046 -21.21 -59.56 27.45
N LEU A 1047 -21.79 -58.37 27.30
CA LEU A 1047 -23.14 -58.06 27.76
C LEU A 1047 -24.01 -57.57 26.59
N TYR A 1048 -25.32 -57.75 26.75
CA TYR A 1048 -26.33 -57.28 25.80
C TYR A 1048 -27.45 -56.54 26.53
N ASP A 1049 -27.83 -55.34 26.04
CA ASP A 1049 -29.02 -54.62 26.48
C ASP A 1049 -30.26 -55.06 25.68
N PHE A 1050 -31.13 -55.77 26.38
CA PHE A 1050 -32.40 -56.31 25.87
C PHE A 1050 -33.51 -55.26 25.79
N ALA A 1051 -33.41 -54.16 26.54
CA ALA A 1051 -34.38 -53.08 26.46
C ALA A 1051 -34.10 -52.22 25.21
N GLY A 1052 -32.88 -51.73 25.06
CA GLY A 1052 -32.44 -50.96 23.88
C GLY A 1052 -33.32 -49.75 23.60
N LYS A 1053 -33.88 -49.15 24.65
CA LYS A 1053 -34.94 -48.14 24.58
C LYS A 1053 -34.33 -46.76 24.28
N GLU A 1054 -34.79 -46.14 23.21
CA GLU A 1054 -34.44 -44.76 22.88
C GLU A 1054 -35.14 -43.74 23.80
N GLN A 1055 -34.49 -42.60 24.03
CA GLN A 1055 -35.09 -41.50 24.79
C GLN A 1055 -36.14 -40.81 23.91
N ALA A 1056 -37.42 -41.03 24.21
CA ALA A 1056 -38.51 -40.28 23.58
C ALA A 1056 -38.73 -38.95 24.31
N ILE A 1057 -38.68 -37.85 23.57
CA ILE A 1057 -38.85 -36.48 24.05
C ILE A 1057 -40.00 -35.83 23.30
N GLN A 1058 -40.89 -35.14 24.03
CA GLN A 1058 -41.82 -34.18 23.44
C GLN A 1058 -41.36 -32.77 23.79
N ALA A 1059 -41.23 -31.89 22.81
CA ALA A 1059 -40.81 -30.51 23.02
C ALA A 1059 -41.75 -29.51 22.32
N ASN A 1060 -41.82 -28.30 22.84
CA ASN A 1060 -42.41 -27.15 22.16
C ASN A 1060 -41.66 -25.87 22.52
N PHE A 1061 -41.61 -24.91 21.60
CA PHE A 1061 -41.07 -23.59 21.89
C PHE A 1061 -42.00 -22.82 22.84
N LEU A 1062 -41.45 -22.13 23.84
CA LEU A 1062 -42.23 -21.34 24.81
C LEU A 1062 -42.85 -20.07 24.17
N GLY A 1063 -42.27 -19.57 23.09
CA GLY A 1063 -42.80 -18.43 22.34
C GLY A 1063 -43.98 -18.76 21.40
N GLY A 1064 -44.37 -20.03 21.27
CA GLY A 1064 -45.51 -20.50 20.47
C GLY A 1064 -45.16 -21.57 19.45
N GLY A 1065 -46.11 -21.91 18.58
CA GLY A 1065 -45.96 -22.97 17.57
C GLY A 1065 -46.59 -24.29 18.00
N GLY A 1066 -46.26 -25.36 17.26
CA GLY A 1066 -46.67 -26.73 17.58
C GLY A 1066 -45.75 -27.41 18.61
N PHE A 1067 -46.18 -28.57 19.11
CA PHE A 1067 -45.27 -29.53 19.73
C PHE A 1067 -44.63 -30.41 18.64
N PHE A 1068 -43.41 -30.86 18.89
CA PHE A 1068 -42.69 -31.81 18.06
C PHE A 1068 -42.16 -32.96 18.92
N TYR A 1069 -42.04 -34.14 18.31
CA TYR A 1069 -41.46 -35.31 18.95
C TYR A 1069 -40.03 -35.53 18.44
N VAL A 1070 -39.17 -35.95 19.35
CA VAL A 1070 -37.76 -36.18 19.11
C VAL A 1070 -37.38 -37.49 19.78
N ASN A 1071 -36.92 -38.46 18.98
CA ASN A 1071 -36.34 -39.67 19.52
C ASN A 1071 -34.82 -39.49 19.52
N GLY A 1072 -34.21 -39.63 20.70
CA GLY A 1072 -32.77 -39.67 20.86
C GLY A 1072 -32.18 -40.92 20.23
N LEU A 1073 -30.87 -40.87 19.95
CA LEU A 1073 -30.11 -41.95 19.36
C LEU A 1073 -30.26 -43.26 20.15
N LYS A 1074 -30.67 -44.33 19.47
CA LYS A 1074 -30.86 -45.64 20.10
C LYS A 1074 -29.57 -46.12 20.80
N PRO A 1075 -29.62 -46.60 22.05
CA PRO A 1075 -28.44 -47.12 22.74
C PRO A 1075 -27.79 -48.31 22.02
N ALA A 1076 -26.47 -48.35 22.02
CA ALA A 1076 -25.71 -49.47 21.46
C ALA A 1076 -25.88 -50.73 22.34
N GLN A 1077 -26.49 -51.77 21.78
CA GLN A 1077 -26.98 -52.92 22.54
C GLN A 1077 -25.90 -53.95 22.91
N ILE A 1078 -24.79 -54.04 22.16
CA ILE A 1078 -23.66 -54.93 22.49
C ILE A 1078 -22.62 -54.14 23.29
N ILE A 1079 -22.18 -54.71 24.41
CA ILE A 1079 -21.23 -54.11 25.34
C ILE A 1079 -20.09 -55.10 25.58
N GLN A 1080 -18.86 -54.67 25.32
CA GLN A 1080 -17.63 -55.43 25.59
C GLN A 1080 -16.87 -54.73 26.71
N GLN A 1081 -16.65 -55.42 27.83
CA GLN A 1081 -15.92 -54.89 28.97
C GLN A 1081 -14.67 -55.72 29.24
N TYR A 1082 -13.54 -55.05 29.45
CA TYR A 1082 -12.25 -55.64 29.80
C TYR A 1082 -11.66 -54.90 30.98
N SER A 1083 -11.24 -55.60 32.03
CA SER A 1083 -10.60 -54.97 33.19
C SER A 1083 -9.27 -55.61 33.54
N LEU A 1084 -8.32 -54.79 33.98
CA LEU A 1084 -7.08 -55.21 34.62
C LEU A 1084 -7.00 -54.57 36.00
N GLY A 1085 -6.60 -55.32 37.01
CA GLY A 1085 -6.46 -54.79 38.37
C GLY A 1085 -5.40 -55.50 39.18
N VAL A 1086 -5.07 -54.93 40.33
CA VAL A 1086 -4.28 -55.57 41.38
C VAL A 1086 -4.85 -55.21 42.75
N ASN A 1087 -5.13 -56.24 43.54
CA ASN A 1087 -5.49 -56.12 44.95
C ASN A 1087 -4.24 -56.44 45.80
N ALA A 1088 -4.01 -55.69 46.87
CA ALA A 1088 -2.92 -55.90 47.82
C ALA A 1088 -3.49 -56.01 49.23
N TYR A 1089 -3.25 -57.15 49.89
CA TYR A 1089 -3.74 -57.48 51.23
C TYR A 1089 -2.56 -57.45 52.21
N THR A 1090 -2.66 -56.71 53.33
CA THR A 1090 -1.59 -56.66 54.36
C THR A 1090 -1.95 -57.46 55.60
N ASN A 1091 -0.93 -57.82 56.38
CA ASN A 1091 -1.10 -58.57 57.64
C ASN A 1091 -1.84 -57.78 58.74
N ASP A 1092 -2.01 -56.46 58.59
CA ASP A 1092 -2.60 -55.56 59.59
C ASP A 1092 -4.07 -55.18 59.27
N GLY A 1093 -4.74 -55.95 58.40
CA GLY A 1093 -6.16 -55.75 58.06
C GLY A 1093 -6.46 -54.62 57.07
N TYR A 1094 -5.43 -54.04 56.44
CA TYR A 1094 -5.58 -53.05 55.38
C TYR A 1094 -5.51 -53.71 54.00
N ASN A 1095 -6.47 -53.40 53.13
CA ASN A 1095 -6.43 -53.83 51.73
C ASN A 1095 -6.56 -52.64 50.78
N ALA A 1096 -5.67 -52.58 49.79
CA ALA A 1096 -5.68 -51.57 48.74
C ALA A 1096 -5.95 -52.23 47.38
N ALA A 1097 -6.66 -51.54 46.49
CA ALA A 1097 -6.91 -52.04 45.14
C ALA A 1097 -6.84 -50.93 44.10
N LEU A 1098 -6.19 -51.25 42.98
CA LEU A 1098 -6.12 -50.41 41.78
C LEU A 1098 -6.69 -51.20 40.61
N LYS A 1099 -7.72 -50.67 39.93
CA LYS A 1099 -8.39 -51.34 38.81
C LYS A 1099 -8.66 -50.36 37.68
N PHE A 1100 -8.42 -50.81 36.45
CA PHE A 1100 -8.73 -50.11 35.22
C PHE A 1100 -9.73 -50.95 34.41
N ILE A 1101 -10.76 -50.31 33.88
CA ILE A 1101 -11.80 -50.93 33.05
C ILE A 1101 -11.87 -50.17 31.73
N PHE A 1102 -11.90 -50.92 30.63
CA PHE A 1102 -12.21 -50.43 29.30
C PHE A 1102 -13.54 -51.04 28.85
N GLU A 1103 -14.51 -50.19 28.51
CA GLU A 1103 -15.78 -50.57 27.88
C GLU A 1103 -15.79 -50.08 26.44
N TYR A 1104 -16.23 -50.95 25.53
CA TYR A 1104 -16.51 -50.63 24.14
C TYR A 1104 -17.97 -50.98 23.82
N ARG A 1105 -18.68 -50.01 23.23
CA ARG A 1105 -19.94 -50.20 22.52
C ARG A 1105 -19.81 -49.60 21.11
N ASN A 1106 -20.81 -49.81 20.25
CA ASN A 1106 -20.78 -49.30 18.88
C ASN A 1106 -20.57 -47.76 18.82
N GLU A 1107 -19.42 -47.34 18.30
CA GLU A 1107 -18.93 -45.95 18.28
C GLU A 1107 -18.86 -45.26 19.66
N MET A 1108 -18.65 -46.01 20.75
CA MET A 1108 -18.49 -45.45 22.10
C MET A 1108 -17.40 -46.19 22.89
N PHE A 1109 -16.44 -45.42 23.39
CA PHE A 1109 -15.31 -45.89 24.19
C PHE A 1109 -15.41 -45.31 25.60
N ALA A 1110 -15.24 -46.14 26.62
CA ALA A 1110 -15.19 -45.68 28.01
C ALA A 1110 -13.98 -46.24 28.73
N TYR A 1111 -13.26 -45.36 29.43
CA TYR A 1111 -12.08 -45.66 30.22
C TYR A 1111 -12.38 -45.32 31.68
N ASN A 1112 -12.21 -46.26 32.59
CA ASN A 1112 -12.57 -46.10 33.99
C ASN A 1112 -11.43 -46.55 34.91
N GLY A 1113 -11.07 -45.73 35.90
CA GLY A 1113 -10.00 -45.99 36.85
C GLY A 1113 -10.49 -45.85 38.30
N TYR A 1114 -10.19 -46.84 39.13
CA TYR A 1114 -10.58 -46.90 40.54
C TYR A 1114 -9.38 -47.11 41.45
N LEU A 1115 -9.34 -46.39 42.57
CA LEU A 1115 -8.46 -46.64 43.71
C LEU A 1115 -9.30 -46.84 44.97
N GLN A 1116 -9.18 -48.00 45.62
CA GLN A 1116 -9.88 -48.35 46.86
C GLN A 1116 -8.90 -48.57 48.01
N LEU A 1117 -9.29 -48.13 49.20
CA LEU A 1117 -8.73 -48.57 50.48
C LEU A 1117 -9.84 -49.17 51.33
N SER A 1118 -9.57 -50.28 52.01
CA SER A 1118 -10.47 -50.91 52.97
C SER A 1118 -9.74 -51.35 54.23
N TYR A 1119 -10.45 -51.36 55.36
CA TYR A 1119 -9.96 -51.78 56.66
C TYR A 1119 -10.96 -52.75 57.30
N GLN A 1120 -10.45 -53.81 57.91
CA GLN A 1120 -11.21 -54.94 58.46
C GLN A 1120 -10.92 -55.07 59.96
N TRP A 1121 -11.97 -55.24 60.78
CA TRP A 1121 -11.82 -55.38 62.24
C TRP A 1121 -12.95 -56.24 62.86
N ASP A 1122 -12.78 -56.61 64.13
CA ASP A 1122 -13.69 -57.48 64.91
C ASP A 1122 -14.90 -56.76 65.50
#